data_AF-A0A936NRC2-F1
#
_entry.id   AF-A0A936NRC2-F1
#
_cell.length_a   1.000
_cell.length_b   1.000
_cell.length_c   1.000
_cell.angle_alpha   90.00
_cell.angle_beta   90.00
_cell.angle_gamma   90.00
#
_symmetry.space_group_name_H-M   'P 1'
#
loop_
_entity.id
_entity.type
_entity.pdbx_description
1 polymer ?
#
loop_
_entity_poly.entity_id
_entity_poly.type
_entity_poly.pdbx_seq_one_letter_code
_entity_poly.pdbx_strand_id
1 'polypeptide(L)'
;MQPGTVNAIMGFTIMASVIAILLFPASLLAIDVTAVQEDQRSQIRWENALNQKPGWYAGAEAMRVAENLLLWQRLNGGWPKNLDMAVVLGPIETSHLANEQSNTDTTIDNGATRQQMIYLARVFNATKQSRLKEAFLKGLDYLLAAQYANGGWPQYYPLRQGYYSHITFNDDAMAGVLTLLDEIARKSPAYTFVDEARRKRAKTAVTKGIECILKTQVIMNGKRTAWCAQHDEVTLQPAPARAYEKVSLSGSESAGIVLFLMSIEKPDARVIEAIQAAVAWFKQAKLTGIRVVEKPDPLLPRGFDRVVVQDAQAPPMWARFYEIGTNRPIFCGRDGVIKYSLAEIEHERRIGYRWYCNCAESLLTKDFPAWQAIAPDRTAAVDDGTVPRQRNRVLVLTDIENEPDDTQSMIRFLTYSNQWDVEALVATTSVHQQDKTAAWRIREIIEAYAKVRENLLKHEPGYPTAEYLISVLREGRPAYGMNAVGQGMDSPGSDMIIRVVDREDARPVWVLVWGGPNCLAQALWKVRMTRSPDDVEKFVARLRVYTISDQDDSGPWLRKTFPNLFYIASPGVHSGGAYHHATWSAISGDNFHGRFAGADFSIVDNPWLDRHIRSKGPLGAQYPITRFLMEGDTPSFLYLINNGLGDPEHPDWGSWGGRYEFYTPRMQKWLLEPETRDFWTNAEDEVFGMDSKWHTSNKATIWRWRSAYQNDFAARMDWTIKTYSEANHPPVARLNHPDRLSAKSGERVNLNAEGSTDPDGNALTYEWIYYGEPGTFVIATARTGAPLKIEDANRSSAWFIAPKVTRPATMHVILALTDQGMPPLTRYQRVIITLYP
;
A
#
# COMPACT_ATOMS: atom_id res chain seq x y z
N MET A 1 -28.90 53.67 10.07
CA MET A 1 -30.29 53.19 10.20
C MET A 1 -30.28 51.94 11.04
N GLN A 2 -31.20 51.82 12.00
CA GLN A 2 -31.25 50.68 12.92
C GLN A 2 -31.72 49.38 12.23
N PRO A 3 -31.34 48.22 12.79
CA PRO A 3 -31.89 46.92 12.41
C PRO A 3 -33.18 46.61 13.17
N GLY A 4 -33.93 45.61 12.70
CA GLY A 4 -35.08 45.02 13.36
C GLY A 4 -36.05 44.41 12.36
N THR A 5 -36.98 43.53 12.72
CA THR A 5 -37.20 42.81 14.00
C THR A 5 -38.21 41.71 13.65
N VAL A 6 -37.91 40.42 13.87
CA VAL A 6 -38.15 39.67 15.13
C VAL A 6 -39.60 39.19 15.30
N ASN A 7 -39.69 37.90 15.63
CA ASN A 7 -40.77 37.14 16.27
C ASN A 7 -42.03 36.69 15.48
N ALA A 8 -42.72 35.59 15.85
CA ALA A 8 -42.39 34.24 16.38
C ALA A 8 -43.59 33.66 17.17
N ILE A 9 -43.40 32.45 17.71
CA ILE A 9 -44.08 31.88 18.89
C ILE A 9 -45.45 31.20 18.68
N MET A 10 -45.61 30.14 19.49
CA MET A 10 -46.81 29.40 19.94
C MET A 10 -47.22 28.15 19.11
N GLY A 11 -47.34 26.96 19.74
CA GLY A 11 -47.10 26.66 21.16
C GLY A 11 -47.02 25.18 21.50
N PHE A 12 -46.33 24.89 22.61
CA PHE A 12 -46.24 23.61 23.29
C PHE A 12 -47.42 23.42 24.28
N THR A 13 -47.31 22.37 25.11
CA THR A 13 -48.06 22.09 26.36
C THR A 13 -49.35 21.28 26.11
N ILE A 14 -49.43 19.97 26.42
CA ILE A 14 -49.25 19.25 27.71
C ILE A 14 -50.30 19.65 28.74
N MET A 15 -50.82 18.63 29.45
CA MET A 15 -51.82 18.58 30.54
C MET A 15 -53.13 17.90 30.12
N ALA A 16 -53.81 17.12 30.95
CA ALA A 16 -53.51 16.65 32.31
C ALA A 16 -54.43 15.46 32.68
N SER A 17 -53.96 14.57 33.56
CA SER A 17 -54.56 14.18 34.86
C SER A 17 -56.07 13.81 34.93
N VAL A 18 -56.65 12.98 35.80
CA VAL A 18 -56.28 12.20 37.01
C VAL A 18 -57.63 11.70 37.61
N ILE A 19 -57.67 10.50 38.19
CA ILE A 19 -58.62 10.01 39.25
C ILE A 19 -60.16 10.17 39.05
N ALA A 20 -60.88 9.04 39.05
CA ALA A 20 -61.86 8.63 40.08
C ALA A 20 -62.46 7.24 39.70
N ILE A 21 -62.45 6.15 40.49
CA ILE A 21 -62.80 5.87 41.90
C ILE A 21 -64.32 5.59 42.11
N LEU A 22 -64.62 4.33 42.51
CA LEU A 22 -65.82 3.84 43.26
C LEU A 22 -67.20 3.81 42.53
N LEU A 23 -68.15 2.87 42.70
CA LEU A 23 -68.28 1.54 43.37
C LEU A 23 -69.06 0.57 42.40
N PHE A 24 -69.54 -0.66 42.68
CA PHE A 24 -69.54 -1.60 43.83
C PHE A 24 -69.59 -3.09 43.29
N PRO A 25 -70.04 -4.19 43.96
CA PRO A 25 -69.60 -5.56 43.61
C PRO A 25 -70.72 -6.56 43.20
N ALA A 26 -70.33 -7.75 42.71
CA ALA A 26 -70.81 -9.06 43.23
C ALA A 26 -70.17 -10.30 42.52
N SER A 27 -69.21 -10.93 43.22
CA SER A 27 -68.99 -12.40 43.33
C SER A 27 -68.91 -13.37 42.11
N LEU A 28 -67.71 -13.97 41.99
CA LEU A 28 -67.39 -15.35 41.59
C LEU A 28 -67.63 -15.85 40.15
N LEU A 29 -66.55 -15.86 39.36
CA LEU A 29 -65.92 -17.09 38.86
C LEU A 29 -64.43 -16.80 38.59
N ALA A 30 -63.53 -17.46 39.31
CA ALA A 30 -62.09 -17.20 39.20
C ALA A 30 -61.50 -17.99 38.01
N ILE A 31 -61.37 -17.32 36.87
CA ILE A 31 -60.39 -17.70 35.84
C ILE A 31 -59.05 -17.10 36.29
N ASP A 32 -58.01 -17.92 36.34
CA ASP A 32 -56.72 -17.51 36.88
C ASP A 32 -55.96 -16.61 35.88
N VAL A 33 -56.20 -15.30 35.98
CA VAL A 33 -55.56 -14.27 35.14
C VAL A 33 -54.04 -14.20 35.37
N THR A 34 -53.54 -14.82 36.45
CA THR A 34 -52.10 -14.97 36.73
C THR A 34 -51.36 -15.74 35.62
N ALA A 35 -51.95 -16.82 35.10
CA ALA A 35 -51.31 -17.68 34.10
C ALA A 35 -51.04 -17.00 32.75
N VAL A 36 -51.89 -16.04 32.35
CA VAL A 36 -51.72 -15.28 31.09
C VAL A 36 -50.65 -14.19 31.23
N GLN A 37 -50.34 -13.75 32.46
CA GLN A 37 -49.39 -12.67 32.71
C GLN A 37 -47.96 -13.14 33.01
N GLU A 38 -47.76 -14.40 33.38
CA GLU A 38 -46.42 -15.01 33.45
C GLU A 38 -45.86 -15.41 32.07
N ASP A 39 -46.71 -15.85 31.13
CA ASP A 39 -46.27 -16.43 29.84
C ASP A 39 -45.72 -15.41 28.81
N GLN A 40 -45.81 -14.10 29.07
CA GLN A 40 -45.11 -13.08 28.27
C GLN A 40 -43.72 -12.72 28.80
N ARG A 41 -43.33 -13.16 30.01
CA ARG A 41 -41.97 -12.94 30.55
C ARG A 41 -41.00 -14.09 30.26
N SER A 42 -41.51 -15.22 29.76
CA SER A 42 -40.74 -16.44 29.46
C SER A 42 -40.14 -16.45 28.04
N GLN A 43 -40.68 -15.65 27.11
CA GLN A 43 -40.40 -15.78 25.68
C GLN A 43 -39.06 -15.19 25.26
N ILE A 44 -38.34 -15.89 24.37
CA ILE A 44 -37.08 -15.41 23.85
C ILE A 44 -37.24 -14.18 22.94
N ARG A 45 -36.37 -13.19 23.12
CA ARG A 45 -36.22 -12.03 22.23
C ARG A 45 -35.20 -12.32 21.12
N TRP A 46 -35.37 -11.72 19.95
CA TRP A 46 -34.49 -11.94 18.80
C TRP A 46 -33.00 -11.68 19.11
N GLU A 47 -32.70 -10.62 19.85
CA GLU A 47 -31.35 -10.28 20.34
C GLU A 47 -30.66 -11.41 21.14
N ASN A 48 -31.45 -12.31 21.76
CA ASN A 48 -30.99 -13.43 22.56
C ASN A 48 -31.09 -14.79 21.85
N ALA A 49 -31.78 -14.86 20.69
CA ALA A 49 -32.07 -16.10 19.97
C ALA A 49 -30.81 -16.81 19.45
N LEU A 50 -29.79 -16.06 19.05
CA LEU A 50 -28.50 -16.59 18.61
C LEU A 50 -27.56 -17.02 19.74
N ASN A 51 -27.90 -16.77 21.01
CA ASN A 51 -27.01 -17.01 22.15
C ASN A 51 -27.48 -18.20 23.02
N GLN A 52 -28.16 -19.17 22.41
CA GLN A 52 -28.71 -20.34 23.09
C GLN A 52 -27.80 -21.57 23.01
N LYS A 53 -27.98 -22.51 23.95
CA LYS A 53 -27.23 -23.78 24.00
C LYS A 53 -27.60 -24.66 22.80
N PRO A 54 -26.68 -25.50 22.26
CA PRO A 54 -26.92 -26.31 21.06
C PRO A 54 -28.23 -27.13 21.07
N GLY A 55 -28.61 -27.72 22.20
CA GLY A 55 -29.84 -28.51 22.33
C GLY A 55 -31.14 -27.68 22.21
N TRP A 56 -31.12 -26.38 22.51
CA TRP A 56 -32.32 -25.53 22.42
C TRP A 56 -32.77 -25.35 20.96
N TYR A 57 -31.86 -25.38 19.98
CA TYR A 57 -32.19 -25.27 18.56
C TYR A 57 -32.99 -26.46 17.98
N ALA A 58 -33.16 -27.55 18.75
CA ALA A 58 -34.08 -28.64 18.43
C ALA A 58 -35.50 -28.42 18.97
N GLY A 59 -35.71 -27.41 19.83
CA GLY A 59 -36.96 -27.18 20.55
C GLY A 59 -38.03 -26.44 19.75
N ALA A 60 -39.28 -26.53 20.23
CA ALA A 60 -40.43 -25.91 19.59
C ALA A 60 -40.34 -24.38 19.51
N GLU A 61 -39.79 -23.71 20.54
CA GLU A 61 -39.57 -22.26 20.52
C GLU A 61 -38.57 -21.86 19.42
N ALA A 62 -37.48 -22.62 19.26
CA ALA A 62 -36.50 -22.35 18.23
C ALA A 62 -37.06 -22.56 16.81
N MET A 63 -37.89 -23.59 16.63
CA MET A 63 -38.62 -23.81 15.38
C MET A 63 -39.59 -22.66 15.10
N ARG A 64 -40.36 -22.19 16.09
CA ARG A 64 -41.28 -21.05 15.95
C ARG A 64 -40.57 -19.79 15.48
N VAL A 65 -39.43 -19.46 16.08
CA VAL A 65 -38.60 -18.32 15.62
C VAL A 65 -38.08 -18.56 14.20
N ALA A 66 -37.67 -19.79 13.85
CA ALA A 66 -37.26 -20.12 12.49
C ALA A 66 -38.38 -19.95 11.44
N GLU A 67 -39.63 -20.34 11.75
CA GLU A 67 -40.79 -20.09 10.89
C GLU A 67 -41.06 -18.59 10.71
N ASN A 68 -40.96 -17.79 11.78
CA ASN A 68 -41.04 -16.33 11.66
C ASN A 68 -40.00 -15.79 10.68
N LEU A 69 -38.76 -16.30 10.70
CA LEU A 69 -37.73 -15.89 9.74
C LEU A 69 -38.10 -16.22 8.28
N LEU A 70 -38.87 -17.28 8.03
CA LEU A 70 -39.37 -17.58 6.67
C LEU A 70 -40.38 -16.54 6.20
N LEU A 71 -41.25 -16.07 7.10
CA LEU A 71 -42.23 -15.01 6.80
C LEU A 71 -41.53 -13.67 6.51
N TRP A 72 -40.52 -13.32 7.33
CA TRP A 72 -39.75 -12.07 7.19
C TRP A 72 -38.74 -12.07 6.02
N GLN A 73 -38.44 -13.21 5.39
CA GLN A 73 -37.54 -13.26 4.24
C GLN A 73 -38.22 -12.61 3.02
N ARG A 74 -37.54 -11.64 2.39
CA ARG A 74 -38.05 -11.02 1.15
C ARG A 74 -37.74 -11.90 -0.07
N LEU A 75 -38.45 -11.68 -1.18
CA LEU A 75 -38.36 -12.52 -2.38
C LEU A 75 -36.95 -12.61 -2.99
N ASN A 76 -36.11 -11.59 -2.77
CA ASN A 76 -34.71 -11.58 -3.20
C ASN A 76 -33.77 -12.42 -2.31
N GLY A 77 -34.26 -12.95 -1.19
CA GLY A 77 -33.54 -13.81 -0.24
C GLY A 77 -32.97 -13.12 1.01
N GLY A 78 -32.98 -11.78 1.08
CA GLY A 78 -32.48 -11.05 2.24
C GLY A 78 -33.52 -10.83 3.35
N TRP A 79 -33.10 -10.17 4.44
CA TRP A 79 -33.97 -9.77 5.55
C TRP A 79 -33.89 -8.27 5.88
N PRO A 80 -34.97 -7.68 6.41
CA PRO A 80 -34.94 -6.36 7.06
C PRO A 80 -34.21 -6.41 8.42
N LYS A 81 -33.96 -5.24 9.01
CA LYS A 81 -33.24 -5.06 10.29
C LYS A 81 -34.11 -4.46 11.39
N ASN A 82 -33.60 -4.48 12.63
CA ASN A 82 -34.17 -3.79 13.80
C ASN A 82 -35.60 -4.21 14.19
N LEU A 83 -35.94 -5.48 13.93
CA LEU A 83 -37.24 -6.08 14.27
C LEU A 83 -37.00 -7.23 15.26
N ASP A 84 -37.88 -7.35 16.26
CA ASP A 84 -37.86 -8.51 17.15
C ASP A 84 -38.55 -9.69 16.45
N MET A 85 -37.81 -10.38 15.58
CA MET A 85 -38.33 -11.49 14.78
C MET A 85 -38.72 -12.73 15.62
N ALA A 86 -38.48 -12.70 16.94
CA ALA A 86 -38.85 -13.78 17.86
C ALA A 86 -40.24 -13.61 18.50
N VAL A 87 -40.96 -12.51 18.27
CA VAL A 87 -42.34 -12.32 18.79
C VAL A 87 -43.28 -13.46 18.36
N VAL A 88 -44.29 -13.78 19.18
CA VAL A 88 -45.37 -14.67 18.76
C VAL A 88 -46.29 -13.92 17.81
N LEU A 89 -46.46 -14.43 16.59
CA LEU A 89 -47.30 -13.84 15.56
C LEU A 89 -48.70 -14.48 15.59
N GLY A 90 -49.74 -13.66 15.48
CA GLY A 90 -51.11 -14.13 15.25
C GLY A 90 -51.41 -14.32 13.76
N PRO A 91 -52.64 -14.76 13.42
CA PRO A 91 -53.04 -14.97 12.02
C PRO A 91 -53.02 -13.70 11.17
N ILE A 92 -53.32 -12.54 11.79
CA ILE A 92 -53.36 -11.25 11.09
C ILE A 92 -51.94 -10.79 10.75
N GLU A 93 -51.03 -10.80 11.72
CA GLU A 93 -49.62 -10.45 11.50
C GLU A 93 -48.97 -11.39 10.49
N THR A 94 -49.21 -12.70 10.62
CA THR A 94 -48.72 -13.72 9.66
C THR A 94 -49.17 -13.42 8.23
N SER A 95 -50.45 -13.08 8.05
CA SER A 95 -51.01 -12.73 6.73
C SER A 95 -50.47 -11.41 6.19
N HIS A 96 -50.22 -10.43 7.06
CA HIS A 96 -49.62 -9.15 6.67
C HIS A 96 -48.16 -9.33 6.19
N LEU A 97 -47.35 -10.11 6.92
CA LEU A 97 -45.95 -10.37 6.56
C LEU A 97 -45.81 -11.13 5.22
N ALA A 98 -46.73 -12.05 4.92
CA ALA A 98 -46.77 -12.72 3.62
C ALA A 98 -46.92 -11.71 2.46
N ASN A 99 -47.70 -10.65 2.64
CA ASN A 99 -47.88 -9.58 1.64
C ASN A 99 -46.68 -8.62 1.56
N GLU A 100 -45.83 -8.56 2.59
CA GLU A 100 -44.61 -7.73 2.58
C GLU A 100 -43.40 -8.37 1.88
N GLN A 101 -43.48 -9.65 1.46
CA GLN A 101 -42.29 -10.35 0.93
C GLN A 101 -41.71 -9.72 -0.34
N SER A 102 -42.50 -8.93 -1.10
CA SER A 102 -42.01 -8.16 -2.25
C SER A 102 -41.22 -6.90 -1.90
N ASN A 103 -41.11 -6.52 -0.61
CA ASN A 103 -40.42 -5.30 -0.20
C ASN A 103 -38.89 -5.37 -0.47
N THR A 104 -38.32 -4.22 -0.84
CA THR A 104 -36.89 -4.05 -1.14
C THR A 104 -36.15 -3.37 0.02
N ASP A 105 -36.39 -3.84 1.25
CA ASP A 105 -35.87 -3.34 2.52
C ASP A 105 -34.77 -4.22 3.15
N THR A 106 -34.24 -5.13 2.35
CA THR A 106 -33.18 -6.07 2.73
C THR A 106 -31.80 -5.42 2.84
N THR A 107 -31.06 -5.81 3.87
CA THR A 107 -29.83 -5.15 4.29
C THR A 107 -28.89 -6.12 5.00
N ILE A 108 -27.63 -5.72 5.13
CA ILE A 108 -26.60 -6.38 5.95
C ILE A 108 -26.22 -5.58 7.20
N ASP A 109 -26.80 -4.38 7.37
CA ASP A 109 -26.58 -3.49 8.53
C ASP A 109 -27.18 -4.07 9.82
N ASN A 110 -26.57 -3.77 10.96
CA ASN A 110 -26.94 -4.33 12.27
C ASN A 110 -26.99 -5.87 12.28
N GLY A 111 -26.18 -6.53 11.44
CA GLY A 111 -26.11 -7.99 11.33
C GLY A 111 -27.31 -8.65 10.62
N ALA A 112 -28.22 -7.88 10.04
CA ALA A 112 -29.35 -8.40 9.27
C ALA A 112 -28.89 -9.28 8.09
N THR A 113 -29.78 -10.16 7.64
CA THR A 113 -29.50 -11.29 6.72
C THR A 113 -28.53 -12.33 7.31
N ARG A 114 -27.33 -11.94 7.73
CA ARG A 114 -26.29 -12.81 8.30
C ARG A 114 -26.78 -13.54 9.55
N GLN A 115 -27.36 -12.82 10.51
CA GLN A 115 -27.84 -13.41 11.77
C GLN A 115 -28.97 -14.43 11.53
N GLN A 116 -29.91 -14.09 10.64
CA GLN A 116 -31.01 -14.96 10.24
C GLN A 116 -30.49 -16.24 9.56
N MET A 117 -29.51 -16.13 8.66
CA MET A 117 -28.85 -17.29 8.06
C MET A 117 -28.16 -18.19 9.10
N ILE A 118 -27.38 -17.62 10.03
CA ILE A 118 -26.72 -18.40 11.09
C ILE A 118 -27.76 -19.11 11.97
N TYR A 119 -28.86 -18.45 12.29
CA TYR A 119 -29.96 -19.03 13.06
C TYR A 119 -30.63 -20.20 12.33
N LEU A 120 -31.01 -20.00 11.07
CA LEU A 120 -31.60 -21.03 10.21
C LEU A 120 -30.67 -22.24 10.05
N ALA A 121 -29.35 -22.02 9.90
CA ALA A 121 -28.38 -23.10 9.83
C ALA A 121 -28.32 -23.93 11.13
N ARG A 122 -28.42 -23.30 12.31
CA ARG A 122 -28.44 -24.02 13.60
C ARG A 122 -29.70 -24.87 13.77
N VAL A 123 -30.88 -24.29 13.52
CA VAL A 123 -32.16 -25.02 13.62
C VAL A 123 -32.25 -26.10 12.54
N PHE A 124 -31.83 -25.83 11.30
CA PHE A 124 -31.72 -26.86 10.26
C PHE A 124 -30.80 -28.00 10.68
N ASN A 125 -29.62 -27.73 11.25
CA ASN A 125 -28.72 -28.79 11.66
C ASN A 125 -29.28 -29.65 12.79
N ALA A 126 -30.08 -29.08 13.68
CA ALA A 126 -30.75 -29.80 14.77
C ALA A 126 -31.98 -30.61 14.30
N THR A 127 -32.73 -30.12 13.31
CA THR A 127 -34.08 -30.63 12.98
C THR A 127 -34.26 -31.20 11.56
N LYS A 128 -33.29 -30.93 10.67
CA LYS A 128 -33.24 -31.32 9.25
C LYS A 128 -34.42 -30.87 8.37
N GLN A 129 -35.20 -29.88 8.80
CA GLN A 129 -36.36 -29.33 8.06
C GLN A 129 -35.91 -28.61 6.76
N SER A 130 -36.25 -29.15 5.58
CA SER A 130 -35.72 -28.69 4.29
C SER A 130 -35.98 -27.21 3.97
N ARG A 131 -37.17 -26.70 4.30
CA ARG A 131 -37.55 -25.29 4.10
C ARG A 131 -36.58 -24.30 4.76
N LEU A 132 -35.96 -24.66 5.89
CA LEU A 132 -34.97 -23.82 6.58
C LEU A 132 -33.64 -23.78 5.81
N LYS A 133 -33.23 -24.91 5.22
CA LYS A 133 -32.10 -24.97 4.28
C LYS A 133 -32.39 -24.15 3.02
N GLU A 134 -33.59 -24.24 2.46
CA GLU A 134 -33.96 -23.48 1.26
C GLU A 134 -33.92 -21.96 1.50
N ALA A 135 -34.45 -21.49 2.63
CA ALA A 135 -34.35 -20.09 3.03
C ALA A 135 -32.90 -19.64 3.27
N PHE A 136 -32.07 -20.49 3.90
CA PHE A 136 -30.63 -20.22 4.02
C PHE A 136 -29.96 -20.06 2.65
N LEU A 137 -30.26 -20.96 1.70
CA LEU A 137 -29.65 -20.91 0.36
C LEU A 137 -30.10 -19.68 -0.44
N LYS A 138 -31.35 -19.23 -0.28
CA LYS A 138 -31.81 -17.92 -0.81
C LYS A 138 -31.03 -16.75 -0.20
N GLY A 139 -30.78 -16.76 1.11
CA GLY A 139 -29.93 -15.76 1.77
C GLY A 139 -28.48 -15.77 1.28
N LEU A 140 -27.93 -16.95 1.00
CA LEU A 140 -26.60 -17.09 0.41
C LEU A 140 -26.56 -16.53 -1.03
N ASP A 141 -27.55 -16.83 -1.85
CA ASP A 141 -27.64 -16.27 -3.20
C ASP A 141 -27.84 -14.75 -3.20
N TYR A 142 -28.63 -14.21 -2.26
CA TYR A 142 -28.76 -12.77 -2.01
C TYR A 142 -27.40 -12.13 -1.73
N LEU A 143 -26.62 -12.66 -0.77
CA LEU A 143 -25.31 -12.12 -0.43
C LEU A 143 -24.35 -12.20 -1.62
N LEU A 144 -24.39 -13.27 -2.41
CA LEU A 144 -23.57 -13.43 -3.61
C LEU A 144 -24.00 -12.51 -4.77
N ALA A 145 -25.27 -12.13 -4.85
CA ALA A 145 -25.80 -11.20 -5.85
C ALA A 145 -25.57 -9.72 -5.47
N ALA A 146 -25.50 -9.43 -4.18
CA ALA A 146 -25.24 -8.09 -3.64
C ALA A 146 -23.78 -7.62 -3.78
N GLN A 147 -22.83 -8.52 -4.06
CA GLN A 147 -21.41 -8.17 -4.14
C GLN A 147 -21.10 -7.34 -5.40
N TYR A 148 -20.41 -6.22 -5.21
CA TYR A 148 -19.89 -5.42 -6.31
C TYR A 148 -18.75 -6.11 -7.08
N ALA A 149 -18.51 -5.66 -8.31
CA ALA A 149 -17.43 -6.20 -9.16
C ALA A 149 -16.04 -6.08 -8.51
N ASN A 150 -15.80 -4.99 -7.75
CA ASN A 150 -14.58 -4.72 -6.98
C ASN A 150 -14.43 -5.56 -5.69
N GLY A 151 -15.48 -6.29 -5.29
CA GLY A 151 -15.49 -7.16 -4.11
C GLY A 151 -16.18 -6.61 -2.86
N GLY A 152 -16.57 -5.33 -2.85
CA GLY A 152 -17.29 -4.71 -1.73
C GLY A 152 -18.77 -5.12 -1.65
N TRP A 153 -19.42 -4.76 -0.54
CA TRP A 153 -20.87 -4.90 -0.36
C TRP A 153 -21.55 -3.57 0.02
N PRO A 154 -22.70 -3.25 -0.59
CA PRO A 154 -23.54 -2.13 -0.18
C PRO A 154 -24.23 -2.41 1.16
N GLN A 155 -24.70 -1.36 1.85
CA GLN A 155 -25.51 -1.52 3.05
C GLN A 155 -26.88 -2.17 2.75
N TYR A 156 -27.48 -1.83 1.61
CA TYR A 156 -28.76 -2.38 1.14
C TYR A 156 -28.61 -2.93 -0.28
N TYR A 157 -29.31 -4.03 -0.55
CA TYR A 157 -29.46 -4.59 -1.89
C TYR A 157 -30.92 -5.00 -2.12
N PRO A 158 -31.61 -4.61 -3.21
CA PRO A 158 -31.14 -3.76 -4.31
C PRO A 158 -30.68 -2.38 -3.84
N LEU A 159 -29.85 -1.74 -4.65
CA LEU A 159 -29.15 -0.50 -4.28
C LEU A 159 -30.13 0.62 -3.96
N ARG A 160 -29.79 1.41 -2.94
CA ARG A 160 -30.49 2.64 -2.54
C ARG A 160 -29.55 3.83 -2.72
N GLN A 161 -30.08 4.97 -3.17
CA GLN A 161 -29.28 6.17 -3.39
C GLN A 161 -28.75 6.77 -2.07
N GLY A 162 -27.58 7.41 -2.12
CA GLY A 162 -26.86 7.93 -0.97
C GLY A 162 -25.93 6.88 -0.34
N TYR A 163 -25.48 7.12 0.90
CA TYR A 163 -24.44 6.28 1.56
C TYR A 163 -24.76 4.78 1.67
N TYR A 164 -26.01 4.38 1.41
CA TYR A 164 -26.42 2.97 1.38
C TYR A 164 -25.76 2.15 0.27
N SER A 165 -25.27 2.79 -0.80
CA SER A 165 -24.53 2.13 -1.88
C SER A 165 -23.04 1.92 -1.54
N HIS A 166 -22.48 2.66 -0.59
CA HIS A 166 -21.07 2.55 -0.20
C HIS A 166 -20.70 1.15 0.30
N ILE A 167 -19.43 0.79 0.09
CA ILE A 167 -18.81 -0.40 0.68
C ILE A 167 -18.89 -0.25 2.20
N THR A 168 -19.73 -1.08 2.82
CA THR A 168 -20.16 -0.87 4.21
C THR A 168 -19.47 -1.83 5.15
N PHE A 169 -18.50 -1.33 5.92
CA PHE A 169 -17.92 -2.04 7.06
C PHE A 169 -18.73 -1.83 8.35
N ASN A 170 -19.47 -0.72 8.44
CA ASN A 170 -20.32 -0.33 9.57
C ASN A 170 -21.16 -1.47 10.18
N ASP A 171 -21.13 -1.54 11.50
CA ASP A 171 -21.83 -2.52 12.35
C ASP A 171 -21.51 -3.97 11.91
N ASP A 172 -20.22 -4.22 11.64
CA ASP A 172 -19.61 -5.47 11.14
C ASP A 172 -20.23 -6.03 9.83
N ALA A 173 -20.90 -5.20 9.03
CA ALA A 173 -21.69 -5.63 7.88
C ALA A 173 -20.89 -6.48 6.87
N MET A 174 -19.92 -5.89 6.16
CA MET A 174 -19.11 -6.63 5.17
C MET A 174 -18.18 -7.67 5.81
N ALA A 175 -17.54 -7.38 6.95
CA ALA A 175 -16.64 -8.31 7.62
C ALA A 175 -17.39 -9.58 8.10
N GLY A 176 -18.62 -9.41 8.60
CA GLY A 176 -19.50 -10.49 9.02
C GLY A 176 -20.02 -11.34 7.85
N VAL A 177 -20.37 -10.71 6.73
CA VAL A 177 -20.72 -11.40 5.48
C VAL A 177 -19.54 -12.25 4.99
N LEU A 178 -18.34 -11.67 4.95
CA LEU A 178 -17.13 -12.38 4.51
C LEU A 178 -16.79 -13.57 5.42
N THR A 179 -16.90 -13.40 6.73
CA THR A 179 -16.71 -14.49 7.70
C THR A 179 -17.66 -15.66 7.41
N LEU A 180 -18.96 -15.39 7.21
CA LEU A 180 -19.95 -16.42 6.89
C LEU A 180 -19.67 -17.10 5.54
N LEU A 181 -19.33 -16.33 4.50
CA LEU A 181 -19.02 -16.87 3.17
C LEU A 181 -17.76 -17.75 3.20
N ASP A 182 -16.77 -17.42 4.01
CA ASP A 182 -15.53 -18.20 4.12
C ASP A 182 -15.74 -19.49 4.93
N GLU A 183 -16.53 -19.46 6.02
CA GLU A 183 -16.97 -20.70 6.70
C GLU A 183 -17.74 -21.65 5.76
N ILE A 184 -18.58 -21.10 4.87
CA ILE A 184 -19.28 -21.87 3.84
C ILE A 184 -18.28 -22.42 2.81
N ALA A 185 -17.37 -21.59 2.30
CA ALA A 185 -16.36 -21.97 1.30
C ALA A 185 -15.42 -23.08 1.81
N ARG A 186 -14.98 -22.99 3.07
CA ARG A 186 -14.18 -24.01 3.77
C ARG A 186 -14.98 -25.24 4.19
N LYS A 187 -16.29 -25.28 3.92
CA LYS A 187 -17.20 -26.40 4.26
C LYS A 187 -17.18 -26.71 5.77
N SER A 188 -17.14 -25.67 6.61
CA SER A 188 -17.22 -25.80 8.07
C SER A 188 -18.42 -26.67 8.47
N PRO A 189 -18.35 -27.44 9.58
CA PRO A 189 -19.37 -28.44 9.94
C PRO A 189 -20.82 -27.93 9.90
N ALA A 190 -21.04 -26.67 10.29
CA ALA A 190 -22.33 -26.00 10.29
C ALA A 190 -22.96 -25.81 8.89
N TYR A 191 -22.19 -25.83 7.79
CA TYR A 191 -22.67 -25.52 6.43
C TYR A 191 -22.39 -26.63 5.42
N THR A 192 -22.13 -27.85 5.90
CA THR A 192 -21.91 -29.05 5.08
C THR A 192 -23.05 -29.35 4.09
N PHE A 193 -24.25 -28.83 4.36
CA PHE A 193 -25.46 -28.98 3.55
C PHE A 193 -25.54 -28.08 2.30
N VAL A 194 -24.65 -27.07 2.18
CA VAL A 194 -24.55 -26.21 1.00
C VAL A 194 -23.97 -27.00 -0.17
N ASP A 195 -24.36 -26.70 -1.40
CA ASP A 195 -23.84 -27.35 -2.60
C ASP A 195 -22.44 -26.82 -3.01
N GLU A 196 -21.73 -27.59 -3.86
CA GLU A 196 -20.38 -27.24 -4.28
C GLU A 196 -20.33 -25.99 -5.18
N ALA A 197 -21.37 -25.74 -5.99
CA ALA A 197 -21.41 -24.58 -6.88
C ALA A 197 -21.51 -23.28 -6.07
N ARG A 198 -22.35 -23.24 -5.03
CA ARG A 198 -22.42 -22.13 -4.08
C ARG A 198 -21.18 -22.00 -3.21
N ARG A 199 -20.55 -23.09 -2.77
CA ARG A 199 -19.22 -23.03 -2.10
C ARG A 199 -18.16 -22.37 -2.98
N LYS A 200 -18.07 -22.76 -4.26
CA LYS A 200 -17.12 -22.17 -5.21
C LYS A 200 -17.39 -20.67 -5.42
N ARG A 201 -18.66 -20.27 -5.57
CA ARG A 201 -19.07 -18.85 -5.64
C ARG A 201 -18.71 -18.09 -4.35
N ALA A 202 -18.95 -18.68 -3.18
CA ALA A 202 -18.56 -18.09 -1.89
C ALA A 202 -17.03 -17.91 -1.79
N LYS A 203 -16.23 -18.90 -2.18
CA LYS A 203 -14.76 -18.77 -2.24
C LYS A 203 -14.32 -17.61 -3.14
N THR A 204 -14.88 -17.50 -4.34
CA THR A 204 -14.59 -16.38 -5.26
C THR A 204 -15.01 -15.04 -4.66
N ALA A 205 -16.16 -14.96 -3.99
CA ALA A 205 -16.64 -13.75 -3.34
C ALA A 205 -15.72 -13.33 -2.18
N VAL A 206 -15.24 -14.28 -1.37
CA VAL A 206 -14.26 -14.05 -0.30
C VAL A 206 -12.94 -13.52 -0.85
N THR A 207 -12.39 -14.13 -1.90
CA THR A 207 -11.16 -13.63 -2.56
C THR A 207 -11.31 -12.18 -3.01
N LYS A 208 -12.43 -11.83 -3.67
CA LYS A 208 -12.71 -10.44 -4.05
C LYS A 208 -12.86 -9.50 -2.86
N GLY A 209 -13.53 -9.93 -1.79
CA GLY A 209 -13.72 -9.12 -0.59
C GLY A 209 -12.42 -8.85 0.17
N ILE A 210 -11.49 -9.80 0.18
CA ILE A 210 -10.13 -9.59 0.71
C ILE A 210 -9.40 -8.52 -0.13
N GLU A 211 -9.41 -8.62 -1.47
CA GLU A 211 -8.83 -7.58 -2.33
C GLU A 211 -9.47 -6.20 -2.10
N CYS A 212 -10.79 -6.14 -1.87
CA CYS A 212 -11.48 -4.91 -1.52
C CYS A 212 -11.03 -4.34 -0.16
N ILE A 213 -10.89 -5.18 0.87
CA ILE A 213 -10.36 -4.78 2.19
C ILE A 213 -8.94 -4.22 2.04
N LEU A 214 -8.05 -4.92 1.31
CA LEU A 214 -6.66 -4.48 1.13
C LEU A 214 -6.55 -3.14 0.38
N LYS A 215 -7.43 -2.89 -0.59
CA LYS A 215 -7.47 -1.63 -1.36
C LYS A 215 -8.15 -0.46 -0.62
N THR A 216 -9.01 -0.75 0.34
CA THR A 216 -9.70 0.26 1.18
C THR A 216 -8.93 0.60 2.45
N GLN A 217 -7.83 -0.11 2.78
CA GLN A 217 -7.04 0.22 3.96
C GLN A 217 -6.39 1.60 3.82
N VAL A 218 -6.68 2.50 4.77
CA VAL A 218 -6.30 3.91 4.68
C VAL A 218 -4.80 4.06 4.90
N ILE A 219 -4.13 4.75 3.97
CA ILE A 219 -2.72 5.10 4.06
C ILE A 219 -2.62 6.52 4.62
N MET A 220 -1.87 6.68 5.71
CA MET A 220 -1.59 7.95 6.37
C MET A 220 -0.08 8.13 6.48
N ASN A 221 0.46 9.23 5.94
CA ASN A 221 1.90 9.52 5.94
C ASN A 221 2.76 8.34 5.41
N GLY A 222 2.32 7.73 4.30
CA GLY A 222 2.98 6.59 3.67
C GLY A 222 2.81 5.24 4.38
N LYS A 223 2.12 5.18 5.52
CA LYS A 223 1.90 3.94 6.29
C LYS A 223 0.44 3.51 6.23
N ARG A 224 0.20 2.21 6.02
CA ARG A 224 -1.14 1.62 6.19
C ARG A 224 -1.60 1.78 7.65
N THR A 225 -2.90 1.98 7.84
CA THR A 225 -3.51 2.17 9.16
C THR A 225 -4.71 1.23 9.32
N ALA A 226 -5.92 1.77 9.39
CA ALA A 226 -7.17 1.06 9.60
C ALA A 226 -8.14 1.39 8.44
N TRP A 227 -9.44 1.21 8.65
CA TRP A 227 -10.48 1.47 7.63
C TRP A 227 -11.48 2.52 8.11
N CYS A 228 -12.15 3.18 7.17
CA CYS A 228 -13.36 3.95 7.47
C CYS A 228 -14.54 2.99 7.68
N ALA A 229 -15.61 3.44 8.36
CA ALA A 229 -16.83 2.66 8.49
C ALA A 229 -17.55 2.46 7.14
N GLN A 230 -17.32 3.35 6.17
CA GLN A 230 -17.81 3.26 4.80
C GLN A 230 -16.72 3.72 3.80
N HIS A 231 -16.68 3.09 2.64
CA HIS A 231 -15.84 3.50 1.51
C HIS A 231 -16.68 3.62 0.24
N ASP A 232 -16.38 4.60 -0.60
CA ASP A 232 -17.08 4.81 -1.87
C ASP A 232 -16.90 3.60 -2.80
N GLU A 233 -17.99 3.14 -3.40
CA GLU A 233 -18.05 1.89 -4.16
C GLU A 233 -17.38 1.93 -5.54
N VAL A 234 -16.92 3.10 -5.99
CA VAL A 234 -16.21 3.27 -7.27
C VAL A 234 -14.73 3.58 -7.02
N THR A 235 -14.46 4.60 -6.20
CA THR A 235 -13.12 5.15 -5.93
C THR A 235 -12.38 4.43 -4.80
N LEU A 236 -13.08 3.64 -3.98
CA LEU A 236 -12.56 2.97 -2.77
C LEU A 236 -12.10 3.92 -1.65
N GLN A 237 -12.28 5.23 -1.81
CA GLN A 237 -11.89 6.22 -0.81
C GLN A 237 -12.81 6.19 0.42
N PRO A 238 -12.30 6.53 1.61
CA PRO A 238 -13.12 6.78 2.80
C PRO A 238 -14.31 7.71 2.49
N ALA A 239 -15.53 7.26 2.80
CA ALA A 239 -16.76 8.00 2.53
C ALA A 239 -17.51 8.30 3.84
N PRO A 240 -18.27 9.42 3.92
CA PRO A 240 -19.15 9.70 5.05
C PRO A 240 -20.46 8.89 4.94
N ALA A 241 -21.24 8.85 6.01
CA ALA A 241 -22.57 8.25 6.00
C ALA A 241 -23.64 9.21 6.52
N ARG A 242 -24.15 9.02 7.74
CA ARG A 242 -25.11 9.94 8.36
C ARG A 242 -24.39 11.25 8.72
N ALA A 243 -25.14 12.32 9.03
CA ALA A 243 -24.56 13.65 9.28
C ALA A 243 -23.41 13.65 10.34
N TYR A 244 -23.52 12.76 11.34
CA TYR A 244 -22.58 12.55 12.43
C TYR A 244 -21.51 11.46 12.18
N GLU A 245 -21.41 10.92 10.96
CA GLU A 245 -20.47 9.88 10.55
C GLU A 245 -19.61 10.42 9.41
N LYS A 246 -18.48 11.01 9.80
CA LYS A 246 -17.56 11.65 8.86
C LYS A 246 -16.53 10.66 8.32
N VAL A 247 -15.95 11.04 7.19
CA VAL A 247 -14.70 10.46 6.66
C VAL A 247 -13.66 10.43 7.81
N SER A 248 -13.28 9.23 8.23
CA SER A 248 -12.50 9.00 9.45
C SER A 248 -11.91 7.59 9.48
N LEU A 249 -10.94 7.33 10.36
CA LEU A 249 -10.57 5.96 10.72
C LEU A 249 -11.55 5.45 11.79
N SER A 250 -12.14 4.28 11.58
CA SER A 250 -13.06 3.68 12.53
C SER A 250 -12.33 2.75 13.50
N GLY A 251 -12.44 3.03 14.79
CA GLY A 251 -11.93 2.14 15.84
C GLY A 251 -12.79 0.88 16.03
N SER A 252 -14.11 0.97 15.80
CA SER A 252 -15.01 -0.18 15.95
C SER A 252 -14.90 -1.15 14.77
N GLU A 253 -15.16 -0.69 13.55
CA GLU A 253 -15.32 -1.59 12.40
C GLU A 253 -13.99 -2.26 12.01
N SER A 254 -12.88 -1.54 12.17
CA SER A 254 -11.55 -2.06 11.86
C SER A 254 -11.15 -3.26 12.72
N ALA A 255 -11.71 -3.41 13.93
CA ALA A 255 -11.42 -4.57 14.78
C ALA A 255 -12.02 -5.86 14.18
N GLY A 256 -13.26 -5.78 13.68
CA GLY A 256 -13.92 -6.90 12.98
C GLY A 256 -13.23 -7.27 11.67
N ILE A 257 -12.76 -6.28 10.91
CA ILE A 257 -11.97 -6.51 9.69
C ILE A 257 -10.67 -7.27 10.02
N VAL A 258 -9.92 -6.83 11.04
CA VAL A 258 -8.65 -7.49 11.43
C VAL A 258 -8.91 -8.92 11.91
N LEU A 259 -9.94 -9.16 12.72
CA LEU A 259 -10.33 -10.50 13.17
C LEU A 259 -10.71 -11.42 11.99
N PHE A 260 -11.42 -10.90 10.98
CA PHE A 260 -11.70 -11.65 9.76
C PHE A 260 -10.42 -12.01 9.00
N LEU A 261 -9.53 -11.03 8.75
CA LEU A 261 -8.25 -11.28 8.05
C LEU A 261 -7.38 -12.29 8.80
N MET A 262 -7.33 -12.23 10.13
CA MET A 262 -6.62 -13.20 10.98
C MET A 262 -7.23 -14.60 10.94
N SER A 263 -8.51 -14.75 10.59
CA SER A 263 -9.18 -16.05 10.45
C SER A 263 -8.79 -16.83 9.19
N ILE A 264 -8.08 -16.18 8.25
CA ILE A 264 -7.60 -16.80 7.02
C ILE A 264 -6.50 -17.82 7.38
N GLU A 265 -6.69 -19.08 7.01
CA GLU A 265 -5.81 -20.19 7.41
C GLU A 265 -4.37 -20.02 6.90
N LYS A 266 -4.23 -19.51 5.67
CA LYS A 266 -2.95 -19.24 4.99
C LYS A 266 -2.98 -17.83 4.37
N PRO A 267 -2.80 -16.78 5.18
CA PRO A 267 -2.81 -15.40 4.68
C PRO A 267 -1.54 -15.14 3.87
N ASP A 268 -1.65 -14.37 2.79
CA ASP A 268 -0.48 -13.90 2.04
C ASP A 268 0.21 -12.72 2.74
N ALA A 269 1.39 -12.33 2.26
CA ALA A 269 2.17 -11.24 2.84
C ALA A 269 1.40 -9.90 2.91
N ARG A 270 0.52 -9.61 1.94
CA ARG A 270 -0.27 -8.37 1.90
C ARG A 270 -1.33 -8.38 3.00
N VAL A 271 -1.95 -9.54 3.25
CA VAL A 271 -2.89 -9.76 4.36
C VAL A 271 -2.18 -9.66 5.72
N ILE A 272 -1.00 -10.28 5.85
CA ILE A 272 -0.17 -10.21 7.07
C ILE A 272 0.20 -8.76 7.39
N GLU A 273 0.71 -8.02 6.40
CA GLU A 273 1.07 -6.60 6.53
C GLU A 273 -0.16 -5.75 6.91
N ALA A 274 -1.31 -5.96 6.27
CA ALA A 274 -2.55 -5.25 6.58
C ALA A 274 -3.00 -5.43 8.04
N ILE A 275 -2.94 -6.68 8.55
CA ILE A 275 -3.21 -7.02 9.95
C ILE A 275 -2.22 -6.28 10.87
N GLN A 276 -0.91 -6.40 10.60
CA GLN A 276 0.14 -5.81 11.44
C GLN A 276 0.05 -4.28 11.49
N ALA A 277 -0.20 -3.63 10.36
CA ALA A 277 -0.37 -2.18 10.25
C ALA A 277 -1.59 -1.68 11.05
N ALA A 278 -2.73 -2.38 10.95
CA ALA A 278 -3.91 -2.05 11.73
C ALA A 278 -3.70 -2.28 13.23
N VAL A 279 -2.99 -3.34 13.63
CA VAL A 279 -2.60 -3.60 15.03
C VAL A 279 -1.64 -2.53 15.56
N ALA A 280 -0.68 -2.07 14.75
CA ALA A 280 0.20 -0.96 15.10
C ALA A 280 -0.59 0.34 15.28
N TRP A 281 -1.53 0.63 14.39
CA TRP A 281 -2.46 1.76 14.53
C TRP A 281 -3.31 1.65 15.80
N PHE A 282 -3.89 0.49 16.11
CA PHE A 282 -4.64 0.28 17.35
C PHE A 282 -3.80 0.52 18.61
N LYS A 283 -2.52 0.13 18.61
CA LYS A 283 -1.58 0.45 19.70
C LYS A 283 -1.34 1.96 19.84
N GLN A 284 -1.25 2.69 18.73
CA GLN A 284 -1.04 4.14 18.71
C GLN A 284 -2.31 4.95 19.09
N ALA A 285 -3.47 4.56 18.57
CA ALA A 285 -4.75 5.25 18.77
C ALA A 285 -5.39 4.98 20.16
N LYS A 286 -4.79 4.08 20.94
CA LYS A 286 -5.22 3.65 22.28
C LYS A 286 -5.34 4.83 23.23
N LEU A 287 -6.52 4.97 23.84
CA LEU A 287 -6.80 5.96 24.89
C LEU A 287 -6.68 5.29 26.26
N THR A 288 -6.00 5.97 27.19
CA THR A 288 -5.74 5.51 28.56
C THR A 288 -6.01 6.64 29.55
N GLY A 289 -6.29 6.29 30.81
CA GLY A 289 -6.52 7.28 31.87
C GLY A 289 -7.91 7.93 31.84
N ILE A 290 -8.82 7.46 30.99
CA ILE A 290 -10.18 7.96 30.86
C ILE A 290 -11.22 6.83 30.94
N ARG A 291 -12.39 7.13 31.51
CA ARG A 291 -13.56 6.25 31.54
C ARG A 291 -14.79 7.01 31.04
N VAL A 292 -15.66 6.35 30.27
CA VAL A 292 -17.01 6.86 29.99
C VAL A 292 -17.94 6.32 31.07
N VAL A 293 -18.65 7.21 31.76
CA VAL A 293 -19.61 6.84 32.82
C VAL A 293 -20.98 7.42 32.54
N GLU A 294 -22.01 6.69 32.95
CA GLU A 294 -23.38 7.23 33.02
C GLU A 294 -23.53 7.97 34.35
N LYS A 295 -23.77 9.28 34.26
CA LYS A 295 -23.96 10.16 35.42
C LYS A 295 -25.45 10.45 35.55
N PRO A 296 -26.12 10.02 36.64
CA PRO A 296 -27.53 10.34 36.88
C PRO A 296 -27.78 11.84 36.89
N ASP A 297 -28.84 12.26 36.20
CA ASP A 297 -29.35 13.62 36.13
C ASP A 297 -30.86 13.57 35.81
N PRO A 298 -31.73 13.69 36.84
CA PRO A 298 -33.18 13.61 36.67
C PRO A 298 -33.80 14.71 35.79
N LEU A 299 -33.05 15.77 35.45
CA LEU A 299 -33.53 16.86 34.59
C LEU A 299 -33.38 16.53 33.10
N LEU A 300 -32.63 15.47 32.76
CA LEU A 300 -32.41 15.06 31.36
C LEU A 300 -33.47 14.04 30.87
N PRO A 301 -33.80 14.02 29.56
CA PRO A 301 -34.85 13.17 28.99
C PRO A 301 -34.75 11.64 29.21
N ARG A 302 -33.63 11.14 29.75
CA ARG A 302 -33.47 9.73 30.17
C ARG A 302 -32.98 9.54 31.62
N GLY A 303 -32.92 10.61 32.43
CA GLY A 303 -32.48 10.55 33.82
C GLY A 303 -30.97 10.38 34.04
N PHE A 304 -30.14 10.42 33.00
CA PHE A 304 -28.68 10.37 33.06
C PHE A 304 -28.04 11.00 31.82
N ASP A 305 -26.76 11.39 31.91
CA ASP A 305 -25.91 11.75 30.78
C ASP A 305 -24.71 10.79 30.64
N ARG A 306 -24.04 10.77 29.49
CA ARG A 306 -22.75 10.10 29.32
C ARG A 306 -21.61 11.10 29.27
N VAL A 307 -20.69 10.98 30.22
CA VAL A 307 -19.56 11.89 30.40
C VAL A 307 -18.24 11.12 30.43
N VAL A 308 -17.17 11.76 29.95
CA VAL A 308 -15.80 11.26 30.09
C VAL A 308 -15.23 11.78 31.40
N VAL A 309 -14.74 10.88 32.24
CA VAL A 309 -14.05 11.20 33.50
C VAL A 309 -12.60 10.71 33.44
N GLN A 310 -11.72 11.38 34.18
CA GLN A 310 -10.34 10.93 34.37
C GLN A 310 -10.32 9.76 35.36
N ASP A 311 -9.65 8.68 34.98
CA ASP A 311 -9.47 7.47 35.77
C ASP A 311 -8.20 6.75 35.32
N ALA A 312 -7.12 6.91 36.10
CA ALA A 312 -5.83 6.30 35.80
C ALA A 312 -5.82 4.76 35.84
N GLN A 313 -6.86 4.13 36.40
CA GLN A 313 -7.02 2.68 36.49
C GLN A 313 -8.07 2.15 35.49
N ALA A 314 -8.58 3.00 34.58
CA ALA A 314 -9.49 2.56 33.54
C ALA A 314 -8.80 1.60 32.55
N PRO A 315 -9.44 0.49 32.16
CA PRO A 315 -9.04 -0.30 31.00
C PRO A 315 -8.98 0.57 29.74
N PRO A 316 -8.11 0.24 28.77
CA PRO A 316 -7.94 1.04 27.58
C PRO A 316 -9.18 1.04 26.69
N MET A 317 -9.40 2.16 26.02
CA MET A 317 -10.49 2.32 25.06
C MET A 317 -10.03 3.00 23.78
N TRP A 318 -10.88 2.95 22.77
CA TRP A 318 -10.72 3.62 21.49
C TRP A 318 -11.94 4.48 21.21
N ALA A 319 -11.76 5.57 20.49
CA ALA A 319 -12.89 6.31 19.92
C ALA A 319 -13.51 5.50 18.77
N ARG A 320 -14.81 5.70 18.50
CA ARG A 320 -15.45 5.10 17.32
C ARG A 320 -14.87 5.66 16.02
N PHE A 321 -14.49 6.94 16.03
CA PHE A 321 -13.96 7.66 14.89
C PHE A 321 -12.72 8.49 15.26
N TYR A 322 -11.74 8.50 14.37
CA TYR A 322 -10.51 9.29 14.47
C TYR A 322 -10.28 10.10 13.18
N GLU A 323 -9.83 11.33 13.33
CA GLU A 323 -9.44 12.20 12.23
C GLU A 323 -8.24 11.64 11.46
N ILE A 324 -8.39 11.51 10.14
CA ILE A 324 -7.30 11.07 9.25
C ILE A 324 -6.23 12.17 9.23
N GLY A 325 -4.97 11.76 9.36
CA GLY A 325 -3.80 12.66 9.41
C GLY A 325 -3.32 12.95 10.82
N THR A 326 -4.22 13.08 11.80
CA THR A 326 -3.87 13.46 13.19
C THR A 326 -4.02 12.32 14.21
N ASN A 327 -4.78 11.27 13.90
CA ASN A 327 -5.20 10.24 14.87
C ASN A 327 -5.92 10.83 16.11
N ARG A 328 -6.57 11.99 15.98
CA ARG A 328 -7.33 12.59 17.07
C ARG A 328 -8.75 12.01 17.13
N PRO A 329 -9.27 11.60 18.30
CA PRO A 329 -10.67 11.27 18.48
C PRO A 329 -11.60 12.39 18.01
N ILE A 330 -12.63 12.05 17.23
CA ILE A 330 -13.65 13.00 16.78
C ILE A 330 -15.06 12.59 17.18
N PHE A 331 -15.87 13.61 17.43
CA PHE A 331 -17.28 13.53 17.79
C PHE A 331 -18.06 14.42 16.84
N CYS A 332 -19.32 14.08 16.54
CA CYS A 332 -20.11 14.89 15.64
C CYS A 332 -21.59 14.87 16.02
N GLY A 333 -22.22 16.04 16.03
CA GLY A 333 -23.64 16.18 16.31
C GLY A 333 -24.49 16.01 15.05
N ARG A 334 -25.81 16.17 15.19
CA ARG A 334 -26.73 16.36 14.04
C ARG A 334 -26.46 17.66 13.28
N ASP A 335 -25.71 18.59 13.86
CA ASP A 335 -25.15 19.78 13.18
C ASP A 335 -24.15 19.41 12.08
N GLY A 336 -23.61 18.18 12.09
CA GLY A 336 -22.63 17.74 11.12
C GLY A 336 -21.26 18.40 11.28
N VAL A 337 -20.96 19.03 12.42
CA VAL A 337 -19.68 19.68 12.70
C VAL A 337 -18.79 18.76 13.53
N ILE A 338 -17.51 18.64 13.15
CA ILE A 338 -16.53 17.88 13.93
C ILE A 338 -16.22 18.62 15.23
N LYS A 339 -16.27 17.89 16.34
CA LYS A 339 -15.88 18.29 17.70
C LYS A 339 -14.81 17.32 18.22
N TYR A 340 -14.12 17.68 19.30
CA TYR A 340 -12.98 16.90 19.83
C TYR A 340 -13.17 16.44 21.29
N SER A 341 -14.34 16.69 21.88
CA SER A 341 -14.79 16.14 23.16
C SER A 341 -16.25 15.69 23.05
N LEU A 342 -16.58 14.58 23.73
CA LEU A 342 -17.95 14.07 23.85
C LEU A 342 -18.91 15.12 24.44
N ALA A 343 -18.42 16.03 25.28
CA ALA A 343 -19.24 17.08 25.91
C ALA A 343 -19.75 18.15 24.94
N GLU A 344 -19.11 18.29 23.76
CA GLU A 344 -19.42 19.34 22.77
C GLU A 344 -20.57 18.99 21.82
N ILE A 345 -21.00 17.71 21.78
CA ILE A 345 -22.15 17.26 20.99
C ILE A 345 -23.42 17.18 21.84
N GLU A 346 -24.58 17.22 21.21
CA GLU A 346 -25.87 17.23 21.90
C GLU A 346 -26.12 15.96 22.73
N HIS A 347 -26.81 16.13 23.85
CA HIS A 347 -27.10 15.06 24.81
C HIS A 347 -27.72 13.81 24.17
N GLU A 348 -28.62 13.98 23.19
CA GLU A 348 -29.23 12.86 22.45
C GLU A 348 -28.21 12.01 21.68
N ARG A 349 -27.14 12.61 21.14
CA ARG A 349 -26.03 11.90 20.51
C ARG A 349 -25.04 11.32 21.51
N ARG A 350 -24.84 11.94 22.69
CA ARG A 350 -23.99 11.38 23.77
C ARG A 350 -24.52 10.06 24.30
N ILE A 351 -25.83 9.96 24.53
CA ILE A 351 -26.45 8.74 25.10
C ILE A 351 -26.98 7.77 24.03
N GLY A 352 -27.44 8.29 22.88
CA GLY A 352 -28.06 7.51 21.81
C GLY A 352 -27.08 6.85 20.84
N TYR A 353 -25.79 7.16 20.92
CA TYR A 353 -24.76 6.62 20.04
C TYR A 353 -23.49 6.27 20.83
N ARG A 354 -22.77 5.21 20.40
CA ARG A 354 -21.56 4.74 21.07
C ARG A 354 -20.33 5.39 20.42
N TRP A 355 -19.76 6.38 21.10
CA TRP A 355 -18.58 7.13 20.63
C TRP A 355 -17.23 6.56 21.09
N TYR A 356 -17.24 5.61 22.02
CA TYR A 356 -16.04 4.91 22.50
C TYR A 356 -16.31 3.40 22.58
N CYS A 357 -15.30 2.57 22.31
CA CYS A 357 -15.36 1.12 22.41
C CYS A 357 -14.09 0.50 23.03
N ASN A 358 -14.23 -0.68 23.63
CA ASN A 358 -13.13 -1.58 23.98
C ASN A 358 -12.86 -2.63 22.86
N CYS A 359 -13.33 -2.31 21.66
CA CYS A 359 -13.27 -3.07 20.40
C CYS A 359 -11.92 -3.78 20.14
N ALA A 360 -10.80 -3.11 20.39
CA ALA A 360 -9.46 -3.67 20.14
C ALA A 360 -8.77 -4.30 21.38
N GLU A 361 -9.43 -4.36 22.54
CA GLU A 361 -8.82 -4.84 23.79
C GLU A 361 -8.44 -6.33 23.70
N SER A 362 -9.40 -7.21 23.37
CA SER A 362 -9.14 -8.65 23.14
C SER A 362 -8.19 -8.85 21.97
N LEU A 363 -8.37 -8.10 20.88
CA LEU A 363 -7.54 -8.16 19.69
C LEU A 363 -6.05 -7.98 20.03
N LEU A 364 -5.71 -6.95 20.81
CA LEU A 364 -4.32 -6.67 21.18
C LEU A 364 -3.77 -7.58 22.30
N THR A 365 -4.61 -8.01 23.24
CA THR A 365 -4.16 -8.74 24.44
C THR A 365 -4.17 -10.26 24.29
N LYS A 366 -4.98 -10.79 23.37
CA LYS A 366 -5.23 -12.22 23.23
C LYS A 366 -5.16 -12.69 21.77
N ASP A 367 -5.98 -12.11 20.90
CA ASP A 367 -6.25 -12.73 19.60
C ASP A 367 -5.06 -12.55 18.63
N PHE A 368 -4.45 -11.37 18.57
CA PHE A 368 -3.24 -11.14 17.76
C PHE A 368 -2.00 -11.88 18.30
N PRO A 369 -1.68 -11.87 19.61
CA PRO A 369 -0.62 -12.72 20.17
C PRO A 369 -0.81 -14.22 19.87
N ALA A 370 -2.05 -14.73 19.96
CA ALA A 370 -2.34 -16.13 19.62
C ALA A 370 -2.17 -16.43 18.12
N TRP A 371 -2.63 -15.54 17.24
CA TRP A 371 -2.47 -15.66 15.79
C TRP A 371 -1.00 -15.62 15.37
N GLN A 372 -0.20 -14.76 16.02
CA GLN A 372 1.26 -14.74 15.87
C GLN A 372 1.87 -16.09 16.29
N ALA A 373 1.57 -16.59 17.49
CA ALA A 373 2.16 -17.83 18.01
C ALA A 373 1.92 -19.09 17.15
N ILE A 374 0.91 -19.09 16.28
CA ILE A 374 0.56 -20.24 15.42
C ILE A 374 1.53 -20.42 14.23
N ALA A 375 2.28 -19.38 13.82
CA ALA A 375 3.35 -19.52 12.82
C ALA A 375 4.42 -18.42 12.97
N PRO A 376 5.71 -18.76 13.17
CA PRO A 376 6.80 -17.78 13.26
C PRO A 376 6.88 -16.80 12.09
N ASP A 377 6.56 -17.24 10.86
CA ASP A 377 6.53 -16.39 9.67
C ASP A 377 5.44 -15.28 9.72
N ARG A 378 4.49 -15.36 10.66
CA ARG A 378 3.50 -14.30 10.98
C ARG A 378 3.94 -13.43 12.16
N THR A 379 4.96 -13.87 12.91
CA THR A 379 5.57 -13.16 14.05
C THR A 379 6.70 -12.24 13.65
N ALA A 380 7.31 -12.48 12.49
CA ALA A 380 7.97 -11.42 11.76
C ALA A 380 6.94 -10.30 11.56
N ALA A 381 6.99 -9.27 12.40
CA ALA A 381 6.79 -7.92 11.91
C ALA A 381 7.59 -7.84 10.61
N VAL A 382 6.97 -7.33 9.54
CA VAL A 382 7.67 -7.11 8.27
C VAL A 382 8.58 -5.86 8.42
N ASP A 383 9.54 -6.04 9.32
CA ASP A 383 10.81 -5.36 9.44
C ASP A 383 11.87 -6.37 8.97
N ASP A 384 11.71 -6.79 7.71
CA ASP A 384 12.73 -7.45 6.90
C ASP A 384 13.51 -6.41 6.07
N GLY A 385 13.47 -5.14 6.48
CA GLY A 385 13.84 -4.00 5.65
C GLY A 385 12.83 -3.70 4.52
N THR A 386 11.83 -4.56 4.32
CA THR A 386 10.78 -4.46 3.29
C THR A 386 9.39 -4.32 3.92
N VAL A 387 9.18 -3.18 4.60
CA VAL A 387 7.98 -2.41 4.24
C VAL A 387 7.93 -2.44 2.70
N PRO A 388 6.85 -2.88 2.05
CA PRO A 388 6.76 -2.81 0.60
C PRO A 388 6.70 -1.33 0.22
N ARG A 389 7.89 -0.74 0.11
CA ARG A 389 8.12 0.66 -0.22
C ARG A 389 7.36 0.91 -1.51
N GLN A 390 6.53 1.94 -1.47
CA GLN A 390 5.59 2.24 -2.52
C GLN A 390 6.36 2.27 -3.86
N ARG A 391 5.98 1.42 -4.81
CA ARG A 391 6.71 1.28 -6.09
C ARG A 391 6.91 2.66 -6.71
N ASN A 392 8.13 2.96 -7.18
CA ASN A 392 8.35 4.18 -7.93
C ASN A 392 7.51 4.13 -9.22
N ARG A 393 6.89 5.26 -9.56
CA ARG A 393 6.19 5.44 -10.84
C ARG A 393 7.25 5.84 -11.86
N VAL A 394 7.42 5.06 -12.92
CA VAL A 394 8.54 5.22 -13.86
C VAL A 394 8.05 5.45 -15.27
N LEU A 395 8.62 6.45 -15.93
CA LEU A 395 8.43 6.78 -17.34
C LEU A 395 9.79 6.80 -18.02
N VAL A 396 9.92 6.12 -19.17
CA VAL A 396 11.18 6.05 -19.94
C VAL A 396 11.05 6.87 -21.22
N LEU A 397 12.04 7.73 -21.49
CA LEU A 397 12.27 8.41 -22.77
C LEU A 397 13.53 7.83 -23.41
N THR A 398 13.41 7.16 -24.56
CA THR A 398 14.51 6.39 -25.19
C THR A 398 14.58 6.65 -26.69
N ASP A 399 15.78 6.86 -27.22
CA ASP A 399 16.05 6.96 -28.66
C ASP A 399 16.52 5.62 -29.26
N ILE A 400 15.98 4.51 -28.74
CA ILE A 400 16.17 3.15 -29.21
C ILE A 400 16.27 3.02 -30.74
N GLU A 401 17.13 2.09 -31.18
CA GLU A 401 17.60 1.93 -32.57
C GLU A 401 18.51 3.06 -33.09
N ASN A 402 18.93 3.98 -32.21
CA ASN A 402 20.15 4.76 -32.38
C ASN A 402 21.40 3.87 -32.28
N GLU A 403 21.65 3.35 -31.07
CA GLU A 403 22.73 2.42 -30.74
C GLU A 403 22.17 1.12 -30.13
N PRO A 404 22.97 0.04 -30.01
CA PRO A 404 22.47 -1.24 -29.49
C PRO A 404 22.06 -1.19 -28.01
N ASP A 405 22.58 -0.24 -27.24
CA ASP A 405 22.51 -0.23 -25.78
C ASP A 405 21.13 0.17 -25.22
N ASP A 406 20.37 1.06 -25.85
CA ASP A 406 18.95 1.27 -25.49
C ASP A 406 18.14 -0.04 -25.52
N THR A 407 18.40 -0.90 -26.53
CA THR A 407 17.74 -2.21 -26.63
C THR A 407 18.20 -3.14 -25.49
N GLN A 408 19.48 -3.11 -25.14
CA GLN A 408 20.03 -3.87 -24.01
C GLN A 408 19.42 -3.40 -22.68
N SER A 409 19.40 -2.08 -22.45
CA SER A 409 18.80 -1.37 -21.32
C SER A 409 17.31 -1.71 -21.19
N MET A 410 16.55 -1.71 -22.30
CA MET A 410 15.13 -2.07 -22.32
C MET A 410 14.89 -3.53 -21.92
N ILE A 411 15.70 -4.47 -22.41
CA ILE A 411 15.58 -5.89 -22.05
C ILE A 411 15.84 -6.09 -20.56
N ARG A 412 16.91 -5.49 -20.03
CA ARG A 412 17.20 -5.53 -18.59
C ARG A 412 16.09 -4.86 -17.78
N PHE A 413 15.65 -3.66 -18.16
CA PHE A 413 14.54 -2.94 -17.52
C PHE A 413 13.29 -3.82 -17.37
N LEU A 414 12.93 -4.58 -18.41
CA LEU A 414 11.79 -5.49 -18.35
C LEU A 414 11.98 -6.65 -17.35
N THR A 415 13.20 -7.14 -17.12
CA THR A 415 13.48 -8.12 -16.04
C THR A 415 13.47 -7.53 -14.62
N TYR A 416 13.46 -6.20 -14.49
CA TYR A 416 13.24 -5.48 -13.22
C TYR A 416 11.85 -4.81 -13.13
N SER A 417 11.00 -4.95 -14.17
CA SER A 417 9.73 -4.23 -14.27
C SER A 417 8.72 -4.54 -13.14
N ASN A 418 8.96 -5.57 -12.32
CA ASN A 418 8.20 -5.82 -11.10
C ASN A 418 8.54 -4.88 -9.93
N GLN A 419 9.62 -4.11 -10.01
CA GLN A 419 10.03 -3.16 -8.96
C GLN A 419 9.27 -1.83 -9.02
N TRP A 420 8.60 -1.54 -10.14
CA TRP A 420 8.04 -0.22 -10.45
C TRP A 420 6.62 -0.29 -11.00
N ASP A 421 5.91 0.85 -10.96
CA ASP A 421 4.73 1.05 -11.78
C ASP A 421 5.17 1.73 -13.08
N VAL A 422 5.23 0.98 -14.18
CA VAL A 422 5.64 1.51 -15.49
C VAL A 422 4.49 2.35 -16.07
N GLU A 423 4.65 3.67 -16.10
CA GLU A 423 3.61 4.63 -16.48
C GLU A 423 3.60 4.94 -17.98
N ALA A 424 4.78 4.98 -18.61
CA ALA A 424 4.93 5.00 -20.07
C ALA A 424 6.33 4.58 -20.52
N LEU A 425 6.39 4.05 -21.73
CA LEU A 425 7.61 3.83 -22.50
C LEU A 425 7.49 4.68 -23.76
N VAL A 426 8.38 5.64 -23.96
CA VAL A 426 8.26 6.64 -25.04
C VAL A 426 9.50 6.59 -25.93
N ALA A 427 9.31 6.20 -27.18
CA ALA A 427 10.36 6.36 -28.18
C ALA A 427 10.49 7.84 -28.56
N THR A 428 11.71 8.38 -28.53
CA THR A 428 12.03 9.79 -28.75
C THR A 428 13.31 9.92 -29.60
N THR A 429 13.83 11.14 -29.71
CA THR A 429 15.06 11.48 -30.45
C THR A 429 16.22 11.84 -29.54
N SER A 430 17.43 11.87 -30.09
CA SER A 430 18.65 12.40 -29.48
C SER A 430 19.50 13.14 -30.52
N VAL A 431 20.69 13.61 -30.14
CA VAL A 431 21.71 14.13 -31.05
C VAL A 431 22.23 13.09 -32.05
N HIS A 432 22.12 11.80 -31.72
CA HIS A 432 22.55 10.69 -32.58
C HIS A 432 21.38 10.16 -33.44
N GLN A 433 20.15 10.25 -32.95
CA GLN A 433 18.91 9.93 -33.68
C GLN A 433 17.96 11.15 -33.72
N GLN A 434 18.17 12.06 -34.68
CA GLN A 434 17.57 13.40 -34.67
C GLN A 434 16.15 13.52 -35.26
N ASP A 435 15.76 12.62 -36.16
CA ASP A 435 14.62 12.79 -37.08
C ASP A 435 13.73 11.55 -37.23
N LYS A 436 13.85 10.58 -36.32
CA LYS A 436 13.09 9.32 -36.31
C LYS A 436 12.85 8.78 -34.90
N THR A 437 11.81 7.97 -34.73
CA THR A 437 11.50 7.21 -33.50
C THR A 437 11.32 5.73 -33.84
N ALA A 438 11.51 4.84 -32.86
CA ALA A 438 11.42 3.39 -33.06
C ALA A 438 10.56 2.66 -32.01
N ALA A 439 9.34 3.13 -31.73
CA ALA A 439 8.45 2.42 -30.80
C ALA A 439 8.10 0.99 -31.25
N TRP A 440 8.24 0.68 -32.55
CA TRP A 440 8.13 -0.68 -33.06
C TRP A 440 9.14 -1.65 -32.42
N ARG A 441 10.35 -1.17 -32.09
CA ARG A 441 11.39 -1.99 -31.44
C ARG A 441 11.03 -2.28 -30.00
N ILE A 442 10.55 -1.28 -29.26
CA ILE A 442 10.05 -1.46 -27.88
C ILE A 442 8.92 -2.50 -27.86
N ARG A 443 7.99 -2.43 -28.83
CA ARG A 443 6.91 -3.41 -29.00
C ARG A 443 7.45 -4.83 -29.22
N GLU A 444 8.41 -5.02 -30.13
CA GLU A 444 9.01 -6.33 -30.40
C GLU A 444 9.68 -6.94 -29.15
N ILE A 445 10.37 -6.11 -28.36
CA ILE A 445 10.98 -6.52 -27.09
C ILE A 445 9.89 -6.90 -26.06
N ILE A 446 8.78 -6.15 -25.97
CA ILE A 446 7.63 -6.51 -25.12
C ILE A 446 6.99 -7.84 -25.57
N GLU A 447 6.91 -8.11 -26.87
CA GLU A 447 6.40 -9.38 -27.41
C GLU A 447 7.35 -10.57 -27.13
N ALA A 448 8.66 -10.32 -27.01
CA ALA A 448 9.62 -11.32 -26.51
C ALA A 448 9.49 -11.53 -24.99
N TYR A 449 9.32 -10.45 -24.22
CA TYR A 449 9.06 -10.50 -22.77
C TYR A 449 7.76 -11.25 -22.44
N ALA A 450 6.70 -11.07 -23.23
CA ALA A 450 5.42 -11.78 -23.07
C ALA A 450 5.60 -13.32 -23.00
N LYS A 451 6.58 -13.86 -23.75
CA LYS A 451 6.88 -15.29 -23.83
C LYS A 451 7.60 -15.83 -22.59
N VAL A 452 8.19 -14.97 -21.76
CA VAL A 452 8.95 -15.36 -20.55
C VAL A 452 8.33 -14.87 -19.25
N ARG A 453 7.35 -13.96 -19.30
CA ARG A 453 6.67 -13.38 -18.14
C ARG A 453 6.13 -14.42 -17.16
N GLU A 454 5.53 -15.50 -17.66
CA GLU A 454 4.98 -16.57 -16.81
C GLU A 454 6.06 -17.43 -16.13
N ASN A 455 7.31 -17.38 -16.60
CA ASN A 455 8.45 -17.90 -15.84
C ASN A 455 8.88 -16.88 -14.78
N LEU A 456 9.09 -15.59 -15.16
CA LEU A 456 9.45 -14.52 -14.23
C LEU A 456 8.52 -14.44 -13.00
N LEU A 457 7.21 -14.61 -13.20
CA LEU A 457 6.21 -14.65 -12.12
C LEU A 457 6.33 -15.83 -11.14
N LYS A 458 7.07 -16.89 -11.48
CA LYS A 458 7.40 -17.98 -10.53
C LYS A 458 8.42 -17.52 -9.50
N HIS A 459 9.33 -16.63 -9.90
CA HIS A 459 10.48 -16.17 -9.11
C HIS A 459 10.12 -14.95 -8.24
N GLU A 460 9.51 -13.92 -8.83
CA GLU A 460 9.02 -12.75 -8.08
C GLU A 460 7.63 -12.31 -8.59
N PRO A 461 6.70 -11.88 -7.71
CA PRO A 461 5.39 -11.40 -8.13
C PRO A 461 5.44 -9.98 -8.72
N GLY A 462 4.38 -9.63 -9.45
CA GLY A 462 4.06 -8.24 -9.80
C GLY A 462 4.72 -7.68 -11.05
N TYR A 463 5.24 -8.55 -11.93
CA TYR A 463 5.62 -8.21 -13.31
C TYR A 463 4.38 -7.73 -14.11
N PRO A 464 4.43 -6.56 -14.79
CA PRO A 464 3.32 -6.04 -15.61
C PRO A 464 2.99 -6.97 -16.79
N THR A 465 1.77 -6.91 -17.33
CA THR A 465 1.43 -7.70 -18.53
C THR A 465 1.95 -7.03 -19.79
N ALA A 466 2.16 -7.82 -20.86
CA ALA A 466 2.60 -7.28 -22.14
C ALA A 466 1.56 -6.33 -22.75
N GLU A 467 0.27 -6.64 -22.58
CA GLU A 467 -0.85 -5.78 -22.99
C GLU A 467 -0.83 -4.44 -22.26
N TYR A 468 -0.52 -4.45 -20.95
CA TYR A 468 -0.36 -3.23 -20.17
C TYR A 468 0.82 -2.39 -20.67
N LEU A 469 2.00 -3.00 -20.86
CA LEU A 469 3.20 -2.31 -21.39
C LEU A 469 2.95 -1.71 -22.79
N ILE A 470 2.27 -2.45 -23.67
CA ILE A 470 1.81 -1.96 -24.97
C ILE A 470 0.80 -0.81 -24.82
N SER A 471 -0.10 -0.87 -23.84
CA SER A 471 -1.11 0.18 -23.61
C SER A 471 -0.49 1.52 -23.19
N VAL A 472 0.72 1.50 -22.60
CA VAL A 472 1.46 2.69 -22.17
C VAL A 472 2.64 3.07 -23.10
N LEU A 473 2.90 2.30 -24.16
CA LEU A 473 3.87 2.62 -25.20
C LEU A 473 3.43 3.82 -26.05
N ARG A 474 4.27 4.83 -26.20
CA ARG A 474 4.01 6.07 -26.96
C ARG A 474 5.21 6.49 -27.80
N GLU A 475 5.01 7.51 -28.62
CA GLU A 475 6.07 8.19 -29.37
C GLU A 475 6.06 9.69 -29.06
N GLY A 476 7.26 10.26 -28.96
CA GLY A 476 7.50 11.70 -28.98
C GLY A 476 7.37 12.26 -30.40
N ARG A 477 8.04 13.38 -30.68
CA ARG A 477 8.18 13.87 -32.06
C ARG A 477 9.53 13.46 -32.65
N PRO A 478 9.58 13.07 -33.94
CA PRO A 478 10.81 12.79 -34.65
C PRO A 478 11.51 14.11 -35.06
N ALA A 479 11.95 14.90 -34.08
CA ALA A 479 12.70 16.14 -34.31
C ALA A 479 13.62 16.47 -33.12
N TYR A 480 14.87 16.83 -33.41
CA TYR A 480 15.90 17.07 -32.41
C TYR A 480 15.57 18.20 -31.43
N GLY A 481 15.64 17.89 -30.13
CA GLY A 481 15.71 18.87 -29.06
C GLY A 481 14.58 19.89 -29.06
N MET A 482 14.92 21.15 -28.86
CA MET A 482 13.97 22.27 -28.80
C MET A 482 13.22 22.51 -30.12
N ASN A 483 13.62 21.92 -31.26
CA ASN A 483 12.81 21.95 -32.49
C ASN A 483 11.51 21.14 -32.36
N ALA A 484 11.45 20.19 -31.42
CA ALA A 484 10.23 19.46 -31.04
C ALA A 484 9.43 20.15 -29.92
N VAL A 485 9.79 21.38 -29.52
CA VAL A 485 9.17 22.07 -28.37
C VAL A 485 8.53 23.39 -28.82
N GLY A 486 7.23 23.53 -28.62
CA GLY A 486 6.48 24.74 -28.95
C GLY A 486 5.01 24.53 -29.28
N GLN A 487 4.39 25.58 -29.82
CA GLN A 487 2.98 25.57 -30.22
C GLN A 487 2.76 24.58 -31.36
N GLY A 488 1.80 23.66 -31.19
CA GLY A 488 1.49 22.61 -32.18
C GLY A 488 2.45 21.41 -32.18
N MET A 489 3.46 21.39 -31.30
CA MET A 489 4.45 20.31 -31.21
C MET A 489 4.07 19.16 -30.27
N ASP A 490 2.83 19.13 -29.77
CA ASP A 490 2.32 18.03 -28.94
C ASP A 490 2.47 16.67 -29.61
N SER A 491 2.71 15.64 -28.79
CA SER A 491 2.90 14.24 -29.20
C SER A 491 2.13 13.30 -28.26
N PRO A 492 1.84 12.05 -28.69
CA PRO A 492 1.26 11.03 -27.81
C PRO A 492 2.09 10.81 -26.52
N GLY A 493 3.41 10.95 -26.59
CA GLY A 493 4.33 10.92 -25.46
C GLY A 493 4.18 12.10 -24.51
N SER A 494 4.23 13.34 -25.02
CA SER A 494 4.12 14.54 -24.16
C SER A 494 2.75 14.63 -23.47
N ASP A 495 1.68 14.28 -24.17
CA ASP A 495 0.33 14.19 -23.58
C ASP A 495 0.20 13.02 -22.59
N MET A 496 1.02 11.98 -22.71
CA MET A 496 1.07 10.89 -21.71
C MET A 496 1.77 11.37 -20.44
N ILE A 497 2.91 12.07 -20.55
CA ILE A 497 3.61 12.66 -19.40
C ILE A 497 2.67 13.55 -18.60
N ILE A 498 1.93 14.45 -19.27
CA ILE A 498 0.94 15.32 -18.61
C ILE A 498 -0.12 14.49 -17.86
N ARG A 499 -0.75 13.51 -18.52
CA ARG A 499 -1.78 12.65 -17.89
C ARG A 499 -1.26 11.83 -16.72
N VAL A 500 -0.04 11.30 -16.83
CA VAL A 500 0.62 10.51 -15.77
C VAL A 500 0.92 11.39 -14.56
N VAL A 501 1.48 12.58 -14.76
CA VAL A 501 1.78 13.50 -13.67
C VAL A 501 0.50 14.06 -13.05
N ASP A 502 -0.54 14.34 -13.83
CA ASP A 502 -1.81 14.88 -13.31
C ASP A 502 -2.61 13.89 -12.46
N ARG A 503 -2.52 12.57 -12.70
CA ARG A 503 -3.28 11.53 -11.99
C ARG A 503 -3.22 11.73 -10.47
N GLU A 504 -4.34 11.51 -9.76
CA GLU A 504 -4.42 11.59 -8.30
C GLU A 504 -3.65 10.45 -7.61
N ASP A 505 -2.33 10.58 -7.58
CA ASP A 505 -1.37 9.65 -6.99
C ASP A 505 -0.26 10.49 -6.36
N ALA A 506 -0.17 10.48 -5.03
CA ALA A 506 0.71 11.37 -4.27
C ALA A 506 2.22 11.10 -4.51
N ARG A 507 2.57 9.99 -5.17
CA ARG A 507 3.97 9.63 -5.46
C ARG A 507 4.61 10.55 -6.51
N PRO A 508 5.97 10.68 -6.43
CA PRO A 508 6.79 11.07 -7.57
C PRO A 508 6.43 10.35 -8.87
N VAL A 509 6.68 11.00 -10.00
CA VAL A 509 6.95 10.33 -11.28
C VAL A 509 8.43 10.51 -11.62
N TRP A 510 9.13 9.38 -11.73
CA TRP A 510 10.50 9.32 -12.21
C TRP A 510 10.51 9.28 -13.74
N VAL A 511 11.14 10.26 -14.36
CA VAL A 511 11.38 10.32 -15.81
C VAL A 511 12.83 9.96 -16.05
N LEU A 512 13.04 8.76 -16.60
CA LEU A 512 14.33 8.24 -16.99
C LEU A 512 14.56 8.62 -18.45
N VAL A 513 15.63 9.35 -18.72
CA VAL A 513 15.91 9.89 -20.05
C VAL A 513 17.20 9.27 -20.56
N TRP A 514 17.03 8.31 -21.46
CA TRP A 514 18.10 7.57 -22.12
C TRP A 514 18.61 8.42 -23.28
N GLY A 515 17.69 8.91 -24.13
CA GLY A 515 17.97 9.86 -25.21
C GLY A 515 17.79 11.33 -24.85
N GLY A 516 17.11 12.08 -25.72
CA GLY A 516 16.80 13.49 -25.52
C GLY A 516 15.53 13.74 -24.67
N PRO A 517 15.54 14.67 -23.70
CA PRO A 517 14.36 15.00 -22.90
C PRO A 517 13.31 15.87 -23.61
N ASN A 518 13.41 16.11 -24.93
CA ASN A 518 12.49 16.99 -25.67
C ASN A 518 10.99 16.68 -25.47
N CYS A 519 10.62 15.41 -25.32
CA CYS A 519 9.25 14.99 -25.04
C CYS A 519 8.74 15.47 -23.66
N LEU A 520 9.62 15.49 -22.65
CA LEU A 520 9.34 16.10 -21.33
C LEU A 520 9.35 17.63 -21.43
N ALA A 521 10.27 18.21 -22.20
CA ALA A 521 10.32 19.64 -22.43
C ALA A 521 9.02 20.16 -23.10
N GLN A 522 8.45 19.44 -24.07
CA GLN A 522 7.15 19.78 -24.65
C GLN A 522 6.00 19.66 -23.64
N ALA A 523 6.00 18.62 -22.81
CA ALA A 523 4.98 18.46 -21.76
C ALA A 523 4.99 19.64 -20.77
N LEU A 524 6.18 20.02 -20.29
CA LEU A 524 6.37 21.14 -19.37
C LEU A 524 6.17 22.52 -20.05
N TRP A 525 6.52 22.67 -21.32
CA TRP A 525 6.20 23.85 -22.12
C TRP A 525 4.68 24.04 -22.20
N LYS A 526 3.93 23.00 -22.57
CA LYS A 526 2.46 23.04 -22.67
C LYS A 526 1.82 23.35 -21.32
N VAL A 527 2.26 22.70 -20.24
CA VAL A 527 1.80 22.99 -18.87
C VAL A 527 2.04 24.46 -18.51
N ARG A 528 3.24 25.00 -18.79
CA ARG A 528 3.59 26.41 -18.55
C ARG A 528 2.78 27.40 -19.40
N MET A 529 2.38 27.05 -20.62
CA MET A 529 1.56 27.91 -21.49
C MET A 529 0.05 27.85 -21.18
N THR A 530 -0.42 26.83 -20.46
CA THR A 530 -1.86 26.55 -20.29
C THR A 530 -2.37 26.60 -18.85
N ARG A 531 -1.50 26.74 -17.85
CA ARG A 531 -1.86 26.71 -16.42
C ARG A 531 -1.35 27.94 -15.66
N SER A 532 -1.85 28.12 -14.44
CA SER A 532 -1.34 29.13 -13.51
C SER A 532 0.10 28.79 -13.05
N PRO A 533 0.92 29.78 -12.66
CA PRO A 533 2.26 29.53 -12.11
C PRO A 533 2.25 28.52 -10.96
N ASP A 534 1.33 28.64 -10.00
CA ASP A 534 1.17 27.73 -8.87
C ASP A 534 0.93 26.28 -9.32
N ASP A 535 0.15 26.07 -10.38
CA ASP A 535 -0.13 24.73 -10.90
C ASP A 535 1.03 24.16 -11.71
N VAL A 536 1.85 25.02 -12.33
CA VAL A 536 3.15 24.64 -12.93
C VAL A 536 4.11 24.20 -11.84
N GLU A 537 4.23 24.93 -10.73
CA GLU A 537 5.09 24.56 -9.60
C GLU A 537 4.66 23.23 -8.96
N LYS A 538 3.35 23.04 -8.72
CA LYS A 538 2.79 21.76 -8.23
C LYS A 538 3.07 20.60 -9.20
N PHE A 539 2.99 20.83 -10.51
CA PHE A 539 3.30 19.82 -11.52
C PHE A 539 4.79 19.47 -11.53
N VAL A 540 5.67 20.47 -11.48
CA VAL A 540 7.14 20.30 -11.42
C VAL A 540 7.58 19.58 -10.14
N ALA A 541 6.99 19.90 -8.99
CA ALA A 541 7.31 19.27 -7.69
C ALA A 541 6.98 17.76 -7.63
N ARG A 542 6.19 17.25 -8.59
CA ARG A 542 5.85 15.82 -8.72
C ARG A 542 6.81 15.05 -9.63
N LEU A 543 7.68 15.73 -10.37
CA LEU A 543 8.66 15.14 -11.28
C LEU A 543 10.03 14.96 -10.62
N ARG A 544 10.63 13.78 -10.84
CA ARG A 544 12.05 13.49 -10.61
C ARG A 544 12.64 13.10 -11.96
N VAL A 545 13.72 13.73 -12.39
CA VAL A 545 14.35 13.45 -13.69
C VAL A 545 15.75 12.89 -13.47
N TYR A 546 16.11 11.83 -14.20
CA TYR A 546 17.48 11.35 -14.29
C TYR A 546 17.82 11.13 -15.77
N THR A 547 18.77 11.91 -16.30
CA THR A 547 19.20 11.84 -17.70
C THR A 547 20.61 11.28 -17.88
N ILE A 548 20.78 10.52 -18.96
CA ILE A 548 22.05 9.96 -19.43
C ILE A 548 22.78 11.05 -20.22
N SER A 549 23.37 11.98 -19.46
CA SER A 549 23.93 13.25 -19.97
C SER A 549 22.89 14.15 -20.67
N ASP A 550 23.36 15.21 -21.34
CA ASP A 550 22.54 16.01 -22.25
C ASP A 550 22.68 15.46 -23.66
N GLN A 551 21.65 14.78 -24.15
CA GLN A 551 21.62 14.26 -25.53
C GLN A 551 20.84 15.18 -26.49
N ASP A 552 20.28 16.29 -26.01
CA ASP A 552 19.78 17.39 -26.83
C ASP A 552 19.87 18.73 -26.07
N ASP A 553 19.49 19.84 -26.70
CA ASP A 553 19.49 21.19 -26.12
C ASP A 553 18.28 21.49 -25.19
N SER A 554 17.32 20.57 -25.08
CA SER A 554 16.17 20.71 -24.20
C SER A 554 16.46 20.35 -22.73
N GLY A 555 17.52 19.57 -22.48
CA GLY A 555 18.01 19.25 -21.12
C GLY A 555 18.47 20.51 -20.36
N PRO A 556 19.41 21.30 -20.91
CA PRO A 556 19.78 22.61 -20.35
C PRO A 556 18.58 23.57 -20.25
N TRP A 557 17.71 23.60 -21.27
CA TRP A 557 16.49 24.42 -21.23
C TRP A 557 15.57 24.06 -20.06
N LEU A 558 15.38 22.77 -19.76
CA LEU A 558 14.60 22.28 -18.63
C LEU A 558 15.20 22.75 -17.29
N ARG A 559 16.52 22.56 -17.09
CA ARG A 559 17.20 22.97 -15.85
C ARG A 559 17.10 24.47 -15.61
N LYS A 560 17.28 25.27 -16.68
CA LYS A 560 17.21 26.74 -16.67
C LYS A 560 15.79 27.28 -16.48
N THR A 561 14.79 26.63 -17.08
CA THR A 561 13.39 27.10 -17.06
C THR A 561 12.65 26.68 -15.78
N PHE A 562 12.97 25.52 -15.22
CA PHE A 562 12.31 24.95 -14.04
C PHE A 562 13.34 24.73 -12.92
N PRO A 563 13.66 25.78 -12.14
CA PRO A 563 14.73 25.71 -11.15
C PRO A 563 14.45 24.74 -10.00
N ASN A 564 13.17 24.54 -9.66
CA ASN A 564 12.72 23.62 -8.62
C ASN A 564 12.53 22.17 -9.13
N LEU A 565 12.85 21.87 -10.39
CA LEU A 565 12.77 20.51 -10.94
C LEU A 565 13.91 19.65 -10.37
N PHE A 566 13.56 18.58 -9.66
CA PHE A 566 14.51 17.56 -9.23
C PHE A 566 15.13 16.91 -10.48
N TYR A 567 16.44 17.05 -10.64
CA TYR A 567 17.15 16.69 -11.86
C TYR A 567 18.53 16.12 -11.52
N ILE A 568 18.79 14.90 -11.98
CA ILE A 568 20.08 14.20 -11.93
C ILE A 568 20.67 14.17 -13.34
N ALA A 569 21.89 14.67 -13.52
CA ALA A 569 22.59 14.60 -14.80
C ALA A 569 24.12 14.68 -14.67
N SER A 570 24.81 14.07 -15.65
CA SER A 570 26.19 14.40 -15.99
C SER A 570 26.20 15.39 -17.17
N PRO A 571 26.22 16.72 -16.93
CA PRO A 571 25.89 17.72 -17.94
C PRO A 571 26.87 17.80 -19.11
N GLY A 572 26.34 18.23 -20.24
CA GLY A 572 27.05 18.49 -21.48
C GLY A 572 26.83 17.45 -22.57
N VAL A 573 27.16 17.85 -23.79
CA VAL A 573 26.83 17.16 -25.05
C VAL A 573 28.00 16.36 -25.63
N HIS A 574 27.68 15.30 -26.36
CA HIS A 574 28.65 14.33 -26.90
C HIS A 574 29.80 14.97 -27.70
N SER A 575 29.52 16.01 -28.50
CA SER A 575 30.46 16.60 -29.46
C SER A 575 31.68 17.29 -28.82
N GLY A 576 31.54 17.76 -27.57
CA GLY A 576 32.67 18.28 -26.77
C GLY A 576 33.45 17.20 -26.00
N GLY A 577 33.02 15.93 -26.08
CA GLY A 577 33.56 14.82 -25.32
C GLY A 577 32.91 14.61 -23.93
N ALA A 578 31.71 15.14 -23.68
CA ALA A 578 31.06 15.11 -22.36
C ALA A 578 30.95 13.70 -21.75
N TYR A 579 30.66 12.69 -22.58
CA TYR A 579 30.47 11.30 -22.13
C TYR A 579 31.74 10.71 -21.48
N HIS A 580 32.94 11.22 -21.82
CA HIS A 580 34.17 10.83 -21.12
C HIS A 580 34.19 11.28 -19.65
N HIS A 581 33.48 12.36 -19.34
CA HIS A 581 33.38 12.92 -17.99
C HIS A 581 32.09 12.50 -17.27
N ALA A 582 31.16 11.82 -17.94
CA ALA A 582 29.90 11.38 -17.36
C ALA A 582 30.02 10.19 -16.40
N THR A 583 29.11 10.12 -15.43
CA THR A 583 29.05 9.08 -14.39
C THR A 583 28.51 7.77 -14.96
N TRP A 584 27.42 7.83 -15.74
CA TRP A 584 26.74 6.65 -16.31
C TRP A 584 27.68 5.73 -17.11
N SER A 585 28.70 6.30 -17.77
CA SER A 585 29.73 5.56 -18.51
C SER A 585 30.45 4.47 -17.69
N ALA A 586 30.34 4.49 -16.37
CA ALA A 586 30.85 3.48 -15.45
C ALA A 586 30.19 2.10 -15.55
N ILE A 587 29.02 1.98 -16.18
CA ILE A 587 28.34 0.70 -16.38
C ILE A 587 29.25 -0.32 -17.11
N SER A 588 29.91 0.11 -18.20
CA SER A 588 30.86 -0.71 -18.95
C SER A 588 31.85 0.07 -19.85
N GLY A 589 31.92 1.40 -19.71
CA GLY A 589 32.65 2.29 -20.62
C GLY A 589 34.17 2.28 -20.47
N ASP A 590 34.73 1.34 -19.71
CA ASP A 590 36.13 1.17 -19.32
C ASP A 590 37.08 1.36 -20.52
N ASN A 591 36.74 0.77 -21.66
CA ASN A 591 37.54 0.79 -22.89
C ASN A 591 37.08 1.80 -23.97
N PHE A 592 35.99 2.56 -23.75
CA PHE A 592 35.41 3.44 -24.78
C PHE A 592 35.15 4.89 -24.30
N HIS A 593 33.97 5.17 -23.77
CA HIS A 593 33.64 6.50 -23.24
C HIS A 593 34.28 6.75 -21.87
N GLY A 594 34.09 5.87 -20.90
CA GLY A 594 34.57 6.09 -19.52
C GLY A 594 36.10 6.13 -19.36
N ARG A 595 36.85 5.29 -20.09
CA ARG A 595 38.34 5.24 -20.09
C ARG A 595 38.97 5.15 -18.69
N PHE A 596 38.40 4.30 -17.83
CA PHE A 596 38.83 4.09 -16.45
C PHE A 596 39.33 2.65 -16.23
N ALA A 597 39.95 2.41 -15.08
CA ALA A 597 40.40 1.10 -14.62
C ALA A 597 39.80 0.80 -13.23
N GLY A 598 40.08 -0.40 -12.71
CA GLY A 598 39.68 -0.83 -11.37
C GLY A 598 38.47 -1.77 -11.32
N ALA A 599 37.61 -1.75 -12.33
CA ALA A 599 36.45 -2.63 -12.43
C ALA A 599 36.72 -3.89 -13.27
N ASP A 600 35.86 -4.91 -13.14
CA ASP A 600 35.91 -6.10 -14.00
C ASP A 600 35.26 -5.81 -15.36
N PHE A 601 36.05 -5.81 -16.44
CA PHE A 601 35.51 -5.70 -17.80
C PHE A 601 35.02 -7.05 -18.36
N SER A 602 35.49 -8.18 -17.82
CA SER A 602 35.16 -9.52 -18.33
C SER A 602 33.74 -9.98 -18.01
N ILE A 603 32.99 -9.21 -17.21
CA ILE A 603 31.58 -9.43 -16.88
C ILE A 603 30.62 -8.46 -17.60
N VAL A 604 31.13 -7.65 -18.53
CA VAL A 604 30.37 -6.73 -19.39
C VAL A 604 30.77 -6.85 -20.87
N ASP A 605 31.60 -7.82 -21.21
CA ASP A 605 32.05 -8.07 -22.59
C ASP A 605 31.07 -8.97 -23.37
N ASN A 606 31.24 -9.04 -24.69
CA ASN A 606 30.39 -9.87 -25.53
C ASN A 606 30.42 -11.37 -25.13
N PRO A 607 31.58 -12.02 -24.90
CA PRO A 607 31.65 -13.40 -24.39
C PRO A 607 30.84 -13.69 -23.11
N TRP A 608 30.82 -12.78 -22.13
CA TRP A 608 29.98 -12.93 -20.94
C TRP A 608 28.50 -12.77 -21.30
N LEU A 609 28.17 -11.74 -22.08
CA LEU A 609 26.80 -11.48 -22.55
C LEU A 609 26.22 -12.65 -23.37
N ASP A 610 27.04 -13.33 -24.20
CA ASP A 610 26.67 -14.57 -24.90
C ASP A 610 26.21 -15.66 -23.91
N ARG A 611 27.03 -15.92 -22.89
CA ARG A 611 26.84 -17.02 -21.93
C ARG A 611 25.72 -16.75 -20.94
N HIS A 612 25.57 -15.50 -20.48
CA HIS A 612 24.69 -15.17 -19.36
C HIS A 612 23.38 -14.51 -19.78
N ILE A 613 23.32 -13.83 -20.93
CA ILE A 613 22.16 -13.02 -21.34
C ILE A 613 21.58 -13.51 -22.67
N ARG A 614 22.37 -13.47 -23.76
CA ARG A 614 21.89 -13.70 -25.14
C ARG A 614 21.44 -15.13 -25.42
N SER A 615 21.98 -16.11 -24.69
CA SER A 615 21.54 -17.52 -24.74
C SER A 615 20.25 -17.82 -23.95
N LYS A 616 19.66 -16.84 -23.24
CA LYS A 616 18.54 -17.06 -22.32
C LYS A 616 17.17 -16.83 -22.97
N GLY A 617 16.75 -17.80 -23.77
CA GLY A 617 15.40 -17.87 -24.32
C GLY A 617 15.04 -16.71 -25.28
N PRO A 618 13.74 -16.47 -25.54
CA PRO A 618 13.32 -15.52 -26.57
C PRO A 618 13.57 -14.05 -26.19
N LEU A 619 13.66 -13.72 -24.90
CA LEU A 619 14.02 -12.37 -24.45
C LEU A 619 15.54 -12.15 -24.56
N GLY A 620 16.36 -13.14 -24.19
CA GLY A 620 17.82 -13.10 -24.39
C GLY A 620 18.20 -12.96 -25.87
N ALA A 621 17.48 -13.67 -26.76
CA ALA A 621 17.70 -13.59 -28.20
C ALA A 621 17.45 -12.19 -28.82
N GLN A 622 16.76 -11.29 -28.11
CA GLN A 622 16.56 -9.90 -28.55
C GLN A 622 17.70 -8.96 -28.13
N TYR A 623 18.60 -9.41 -27.25
CA TYR A 623 19.69 -8.60 -26.73
C TYR A 623 20.83 -8.56 -27.77
N PRO A 624 21.23 -7.39 -28.29
CA PRO A 624 22.16 -7.28 -29.40
C PRO A 624 23.63 -7.41 -28.95
N ILE A 625 24.51 -7.66 -29.92
CA ILE A 625 25.97 -7.55 -29.77
C ILE A 625 26.33 -6.11 -29.38
N THR A 626 27.12 -5.96 -28.31
CA THR A 626 27.67 -4.67 -27.89
C THR A 626 28.68 -4.16 -28.92
N ARG A 627 28.51 -2.92 -29.39
CA ARG A 627 29.39 -2.27 -30.37
C ARG A 627 30.25 -1.12 -29.80
N PHE A 628 29.75 -0.41 -28.80
CA PHE A 628 30.40 0.77 -28.21
C PHE A 628 30.63 0.55 -26.71
N LEU A 629 29.62 0.84 -25.89
CA LEU A 629 29.50 0.32 -24.53
C LEU A 629 28.22 -0.52 -24.40
N MET A 630 28.14 -1.30 -23.32
CA MET A 630 26.98 -2.09 -22.93
C MET A 630 26.07 -1.22 -22.05
N GLU A 631 24.79 -1.11 -22.39
CA GLU A 631 23.75 -0.55 -21.53
C GLU A 631 24.04 0.84 -20.91
N GLY A 632 24.37 1.85 -21.73
CA GLY A 632 24.67 3.19 -21.24
C GLY A 632 23.61 3.79 -20.31
N ASP A 633 22.35 3.41 -20.52
CA ASP A 633 21.19 4.00 -19.84
C ASP A 633 20.72 3.24 -18.60
N THR A 634 21.15 1.99 -18.45
CA THR A 634 20.81 1.13 -17.31
C THR A 634 21.00 1.80 -15.94
N PRO A 635 22.07 2.61 -15.68
CA PRO A 635 22.19 3.38 -14.45
C PRO A 635 20.95 4.18 -14.04
N SER A 636 20.18 4.70 -15.00
CA SER A 636 18.95 5.48 -14.74
C SER A 636 17.90 4.70 -13.93
N PHE A 637 17.74 3.40 -14.21
CA PHE A 637 16.80 2.54 -13.46
C PHE A 637 17.48 1.71 -12.37
N LEU A 638 18.77 1.38 -12.47
CA LEU A 638 19.50 0.74 -11.35
C LEU A 638 19.49 1.64 -10.10
N TYR A 639 19.44 2.95 -10.28
CA TYR A 639 19.22 3.95 -9.23
C TYR A 639 17.90 3.74 -8.44
N LEU A 640 16.87 3.19 -9.09
CA LEU A 640 15.53 2.99 -8.52
C LEU A 640 15.26 1.56 -8.02
N ILE A 641 16.26 0.66 -8.07
CA ILE A 641 16.13 -0.70 -7.52
C ILE A 641 16.25 -0.64 -6.01
N ASN A 642 15.21 -1.06 -5.29
CA ASN A 642 15.23 -1.16 -3.83
C ASN A 642 15.96 -2.44 -3.38
N ASN A 643 17.29 -2.42 -3.45
CA ASN A 643 18.17 -3.48 -2.93
C ASN A 643 18.72 -3.19 -1.51
N GLY A 644 18.25 -2.11 -0.88
CA GLY A 644 18.68 -1.63 0.45
C GLY A 644 19.96 -0.77 0.46
N LEU A 645 20.59 -0.53 -0.69
CA LEU A 645 21.82 0.28 -0.79
C LEU A 645 21.56 1.78 -0.72
N GLY A 646 20.60 2.28 -1.49
CA GLY A 646 20.33 3.71 -1.68
C GLY A 646 18.89 4.12 -1.34
N ASP A 647 18.62 5.41 -1.46
CA ASP A 647 17.29 5.99 -1.40
C ASP A 647 17.13 6.97 -2.59
N PRO A 648 16.12 6.79 -3.47
CA PRO A 648 15.95 7.63 -4.65
C PRO A 648 15.80 9.13 -4.37
N GLU A 649 15.28 9.54 -3.21
CA GLU A 649 15.17 10.96 -2.85
C GLU A 649 16.47 11.52 -2.22
N HIS A 650 17.50 10.68 -2.03
CA HIS A 650 18.85 11.04 -1.57
C HIS A 650 19.96 10.62 -2.57
N PRO A 651 20.14 11.35 -3.69
CA PRO A 651 21.21 11.08 -4.66
C PRO A 651 22.63 11.12 -4.06
N ASP A 652 22.79 11.85 -2.95
CA ASP A 652 24.02 11.94 -2.15
C ASP A 652 24.39 10.64 -1.44
N TRP A 653 23.48 9.67 -1.33
CA TRP A 653 23.77 8.42 -0.61
C TRP A 653 24.47 7.37 -1.47
N GLY A 654 24.27 7.39 -2.78
CA GLY A 654 24.82 6.39 -3.69
C GLY A 654 23.97 5.12 -3.79
N SER A 655 23.93 4.56 -5.00
CA SER A 655 23.14 3.39 -5.40
C SER A 655 23.88 2.62 -6.51
N TRP A 656 23.29 1.55 -7.05
CA TRP A 656 23.80 0.92 -8.28
C TRP A 656 23.77 1.86 -9.51
N GLY A 657 22.94 2.91 -9.50
CA GLY A 657 22.93 3.97 -10.52
C GLY A 657 23.82 5.17 -10.21
N GLY A 658 24.66 5.08 -9.18
CA GLY A 658 25.66 6.10 -8.84
C GLY A 658 25.29 6.98 -7.65
N ARG A 659 26.17 7.94 -7.37
CA ARG A 659 26.08 8.98 -6.32
C ARG A 659 26.25 10.35 -6.95
N TYR A 660 25.51 11.33 -6.44
CA TYR A 660 25.46 12.69 -6.98
C TYR A 660 25.48 13.74 -5.86
N GLU A 661 26.10 14.88 -6.12
CA GLU A 661 26.17 16.00 -5.18
C GLU A 661 25.37 17.19 -5.74
N PHE A 662 24.78 17.99 -4.84
CA PHE A 662 23.92 19.11 -5.22
C PHE A 662 24.75 20.40 -5.31
N TYR A 663 25.16 20.78 -6.52
CA TYR A 663 25.93 22.00 -6.78
C TYR A 663 25.75 22.50 -8.22
N THR A 664 26.12 23.75 -8.48
CA THR A 664 26.16 24.35 -9.81
C THR A 664 27.47 23.94 -10.51
N PRO A 665 27.44 23.14 -11.58
CA PRO A 665 28.64 22.74 -12.31
C PRO A 665 29.37 23.95 -12.89
N ARG A 666 30.71 23.96 -12.77
CA ARG A 666 31.54 24.95 -13.46
C ARG A 666 31.48 24.70 -14.97
N MET A 667 31.43 25.78 -15.75
CA MET A 667 31.48 25.71 -17.21
C MET A 667 32.69 24.89 -17.68
N GLN A 668 32.46 23.94 -18.58
CA GLN A 668 33.48 23.13 -19.26
C GLN A 668 33.32 23.27 -20.77
N LYS A 669 34.35 22.91 -21.54
CA LYS A 669 34.35 22.94 -23.02
C LYS A 669 33.25 22.10 -23.70
N TRP A 670 32.56 21.24 -22.95
CA TRP A 670 31.52 20.32 -23.44
C TRP A 670 30.11 20.64 -22.90
N LEU A 671 29.96 21.70 -22.10
CA LEU A 671 28.65 22.27 -21.77
C LEU A 671 28.24 23.24 -22.89
N LEU A 672 26.95 23.25 -23.26
CA LEU A 672 26.41 24.18 -24.27
C LEU A 672 26.37 25.62 -23.74
N GLU A 673 25.97 25.80 -22.49
CA GLU A 673 25.94 27.08 -21.79
C GLU A 673 26.26 26.88 -20.29
N PRO A 674 26.63 27.95 -19.55
CA PRO A 674 26.82 27.87 -18.11
C PRO A 674 25.52 27.52 -17.38
N GLU A 675 25.61 26.56 -16.46
CA GLU A 675 24.49 26.18 -15.59
C GLU A 675 24.10 27.33 -14.65
N THR A 676 22.80 27.56 -14.49
CA THR A 676 22.27 28.74 -13.77
C THR A 676 21.81 28.43 -12.35
N ARG A 677 21.97 27.19 -11.87
CA ARG A 677 21.53 26.73 -10.56
C ARG A 677 22.24 25.46 -10.11
N ASP A 678 22.06 25.13 -8.83
CA ASP A 678 22.41 23.83 -8.30
C ASP A 678 21.43 22.75 -8.80
N PHE A 679 21.98 21.55 -9.05
CA PHE A 679 21.23 20.31 -9.31
C PHE A 679 22.10 19.11 -8.93
N TRP A 680 21.54 17.90 -9.00
CA TRP A 680 22.27 16.68 -8.69
C TRP A 680 23.19 16.29 -9.85
N THR A 681 24.49 16.39 -9.62
CA THR A 681 25.51 16.17 -10.65
C THR A 681 26.70 15.38 -10.09
N ASN A 682 27.69 15.10 -10.93
CA ASN A 682 28.80 14.19 -10.67
C ASN A 682 29.41 14.38 -9.26
N ALA A 683 29.34 13.33 -8.44
CA ALA A 683 30.12 13.16 -7.22
C ALA A 683 31.27 12.17 -7.48
N GLU A 684 32.31 12.15 -6.63
CA GLU A 684 33.44 11.21 -6.74
C GLU A 684 33.54 10.25 -5.56
N ASP A 685 33.71 8.96 -5.83
CA ASP A 685 33.96 7.94 -4.81
C ASP A 685 35.43 7.49 -4.84
N GLU A 686 35.98 7.05 -3.70
CA GLU A 686 37.32 6.44 -3.59
C GLU A 686 37.17 4.95 -3.32
N VAL A 687 37.58 4.11 -4.29
CA VAL A 687 37.30 2.67 -4.27
C VAL A 687 38.56 1.88 -4.59
N PHE A 688 38.80 0.79 -3.85
CA PHE A 688 39.85 -0.16 -4.14
C PHE A 688 39.39 -1.11 -5.26
N GLY A 689 40.00 -0.98 -6.44
CA GLY A 689 39.68 -1.77 -7.62
C GLY A 689 40.31 -3.16 -7.62
N MET A 690 39.82 -4.04 -8.49
CA MET A 690 40.34 -5.40 -8.67
C MET A 690 41.77 -5.45 -9.21
N ASP A 691 42.27 -4.36 -9.80
CA ASP A 691 43.68 -4.20 -10.15
C ASP A 691 44.60 -3.93 -8.94
N SER A 692 44.07 -4.09 -7.72
CA SER A 692 44.71 -3.85 -6.43
C SER A 692 45.18 -2.41 -6.23
N LYS A 693 44.42 -1.42 -6.72
CA LYS A 693 44.73 0.01 -6.59
C LYS A 693 43.52 0.82 -6.15
N TRP A 694 43.77 1.94 -5.49
CA TRP A 694 42.74 2.94 -5.21
C TRP A 694 42.46 3.81 -6.43
N HIS A 695 41.18 4.02 -6.71
CA HIS A 695 40.70 4.88 -7.79
C HIS A 695 39.71 5.89 -7.21
N THR A 696 40.00 7.18 -7.37
CA THR A 696 39.09 8.27 -7.02
C THR A 696 38.47 8.81 -8.31
N SER A 697 37.16 8.65 -8.51
CA SER A 697 36.48 9.17 -9.71
C SER A 697 34.96 9.17 -9.59
N ASN A 698 34.28 9.91 -10.46
CA ASN A 698 32.83 9.82 -10.57
C ASN A 698 32.33 8.47 -11.11
N LYS A 699 33.18 7.73 -11.82
CA LYS A 699 32.84 6.38 -12.32
C LYS A 699 32.78 5.36 -11.18
N ALA A 700 33.62 5.53 -10.17
CA ALA A 700 33.69 4.63 -9.02
C ALA A 700 32.36 4.55 -8.26
N THR A 701 31.52 5.59 -8.32
CA THR A 701 30.17 5.61 -7.72
C THR A 701 29.24 4.50 -8.24
N ILE A 702 29.48 3.98 -9.44
CA ILE A 702 28.71 2.89 -10.08
C ILE A 702 29.51 1.60 -10.15
N TRP A 703 30.73 1.60 -10.71
CA TRP A 703 31.40 0.34 -11.04
C TRP A 703 31.83 -0.45 -9.80
N ARG A 704 31.93 0.19 -8.63
CA ARG A 704 32.15 -0.47 -7.33
C ARG A 704 31.10 -1.54 -7.01
N TRP A 705 29.93 -1.46 -7.64
CA TRP A 705 28.82 -2.41 -7.47
C TRP A 705 28.66 -3.40 -8.63
N ARG A 706 29.58 -3.41 -9.62
CA ARG A 706 29.39 -4.09 -10.92
C ARG A 706 29.10 -5.58 -10.80
N SER A 707 29.87 -6.31 -10.00
CA SER A 707 29.67 -7.75 -9.83
C SER A 707 28.28 -8.07 -9.28
N ALA A 708 27.77 -7.26 -8.34
CA ALA A 708 26.46 -7.46 -7.75
C ALA A 708 25.33 -7.22 -8.78
N TYR A 709 25.36 -6.11 -9.53
CA TYR A 709 24.29 -5.85 -10.51
C TYR A 709 24.37 -6.77 -11.74
N GLN A 710 25.57 -7.18 -12.18
CA GLN A 710 25.71 -8.14 -13.30
C GLN A 710 25.24 -9.55 -12.91
N ASN A 711 25.55 -10.00 -11.68
CA ASN A 711 25.03 -11.26 -11.17
C ASN A 711 23.49 -11.24 -11.05
N ASP A 712 22.91 -10.15 -10.54
CA ASP A 712 21.46 -9.99 -10.43
C ASP A 712 20.77 -10.02 -11.80
N PHE A 713 21.37 -9.41 -12.82
CA PHE A 713 20.85 -9.51 -14.19
C PHE A 713 20.99 -10.92 -14.77
N ALA A 714 22.13 -11.60 -14.56
CA ALA A 714 22.31 -12.98 -15.01
C ALA A 714 21.32 -13.96 -14.33
N ALA A 715 21.03 -13.80 -13.03
CA ALA A 715 20.00 -14.57 -12.34
C ALA A 715 18.59 -14.27 -12.88
N ARG A 716 18.26 -12.99 -13.09
CA ARG A 716 16.97 -12.58 -13.69
C ARG A 716 16.79 -13.06 -15.12
N MET A 717 17.87 -13.20 -15.89
CA MET A 717 17.81 -13.85 -17.20
C MET A 717 17.65 -15.38 -17.08
N ASP A 718 18.22 -16.04 -16.07
CA ASP A 718 17.89 -17.42 -15.75
C ASP A 718 16.40 -17.59 -15.38
N TRP A 719 15.81 -16.65 -14.62
CA TRP A 719 14.37 -16.63 -14.29
C TRP A 719 13.44 -16.55 -15.53
N THR A 720 13.96 -16.17 -16.70
CA THR A 720 13.17 -16.16 -17.94
C THR A 720 12.94 -17.57 -18.51
N ILE A 721 13.78 -18.54 -18.15
CA ILE A 721 13.77 -19.89 -18.75
C ILE A 721 13.70 -21.04 -17.74
N LYS A 722 14.06 -20.82 -16.47
CA LYS A 722 14.12 -21.85 -15.42
C LYS A 722 12.84 -21.93 -14.58
N THR A 723 12.76 -22.93 -13.72
CA THR A 723 11.83 -22.96 -12.57
C THR A 723 12.51 -22.37 -11.32
N TYR A 724 11.72 -22.04 -10.29
CA TYR A 724 12.21 -21.48 -9.02
C TYR A 724 13.43 -22.26 -8.48
N SER A 725 13.28 -23.57 -8.26
CA SER A 725 14.32 -24.44 -7.70
C SER A 725 15.58 -24.64 -8.55
N GLU A 726 15.66 -24.07 -9.76
CA GLU A 726 16.80 -24.19 -10.67
C GLU A 726 17.59 -22.86 -10.82
N ALA A 727 17.07 -21.77 -10.28
CA ALA A 727 17.69 -20.44 -10.32
C ALA A 727 17.90 -19.89 -8.90
N ASN A 728 18.87 -18.98 -8.77
CA ASN A 728 19.16 -18.32 -7.51
C ASN A 728 18.25 -17.11 -7.28
N HIS A 729 17.94 -16.80 -6.02
CA HIS A 729 17.17 -15.65 -5.58
C HIS A 729 17.92 -14.86 -4.51
N PRO A 730 17.74 -13.54 -4.44
CA PRO A 730 18.54 -12.68 -3.58
C PRO A 730 18.33 -12.97 -2.09
N PRO A 731 19.39 -12.89 -1.27
CA PRO A 731 19.28 -13.06 0.17
C PRO A 731 18.55 -11.87 0.82
N VAL A 732 17.88 -12.11 1.95
CA VAL A 732 17.18 -11.09 2.73
C VAL A 732 18.12 -10.54 3.80
N ALA A 733 18.71 -9.38 3.52
CA ALA A 733 19.56 -8.66 4.46
C ALA A 733 18.73 -7.95 5.54
N ARG A 734 18.98 -8.26 6.82
CA ARG A 734 18.33 -7.62 7.97
C ARG A 734 19.36 -7.02 8.91
N LEU A 735 18.94 -6.00 9.67
CA LEU A 735 19.67 -5.48 10.82
C LEU A 735 18.95 -5.94 12.09
N ASN A 736 19.70 -6.45 13.08
CA ASN A 736 19.23 -6.75 14.43
C ASN A 736 19.41 -5.52 15.36
N HIS A 737 19.33 -4.32 14.78
CA HIS A 737 19.40 -3.01 15.43
C HIS A 737 18.80 -1.94 14.49
N PRO A 738 18.49 -0.73 14.96
CA PRO A 738 18.00 0.34 14.09
C PRO A 738 18.98 0.70 12.96
N ASP A 739 18.42 1.07 11.80
CA ASP A 739 19.14 1.63 10.65
C ASP A 739 19.77 3.01 10.96
N ARG A 740 19.30 3.68 12.02
CA ARG A 740 19.80 4.97 12.49
C ARG A 740 20.30 4.87 13.92
N LEU A 741 21.60 5.06 14.09
CA LEU A 741 22.31 4.98 15.37
C LEU A 741 22.86 6.36 15.77
N SER A 742 23.18 6.50 17.06
CA SER A 742 23.86 7.65 17.63
C SER A 742 24.96 7.16 18.57
N ALA A 743 26.13 7.81 18.56
CA ALA A 743 27.26 7.44 19.40
C ALA A 743 28.12 8.67 19.75
N LYS A 744 28.75 8.67 20.94
CA LYS A 744 29.74 9.68 21.34
C LYS A 744 31.15 9.30 20.89
N SER A 745 32.05 10.28 20.80
CA SER A 745 33.49 10.05 20.55
C SER A 745 34.06 8.95 21.47
N GLY A 746 34.60 7.88 20.89
CA GLY A 746 35.17 6.75 21.64
C GLY A 746 34.18 5.72 22.17
N GLU A 747 32.88 5.88 21.93
CA GLU A 747 31.87 4.87 22.24
C GLU A 747 31.95 3.68 21.27
N ARG A 748 31.61 2.47 21.71
CA ARG A 748 31.55 1.29 20.84
C ARG A 748 30.21 1.24 20.10
N VAL A 749 30.27 1.30 18.78
CA VAL A 749 29.11 1.06 17.90
C VAL A 749 29.08 -0.42 17.55
N ASN A 750 27.99 -1.11 17.88
CA ASN A 750 27.75 -2.49 17.45
C ASN A 750 26.92 -2.51 16.17
N LEU A 751 27.28 -3.41 15.26
CA LEU A 751 26.60 -3.70 14.00
C LEU A 751 26.20 -5.17 14.03
N ASN A 752 24.97 -5.50 13.68
CA ASN A 752 24.45 -6.86 13.80
C ASN A 752 23.43 -7.14 12.68
N ALA A 753 23.68 -8.21 11.92
CA ALA A 753 22.90 -8.70 10.79
C ALA A 753 22.28 -10.09 11.03
N GLU A 754 22.24 -10.56 12.28
CA GLU A 754 21.52 -11.77 12.69
C GLU A 754 20.04 -11.68 12.30
N GLY A 755 19.46 -12.79 11.85
CA GLY A 755 18.14 -12.81 11.22
C GLY A 755 18.13 -12.50 9.72
N SER A 756 19.30 -12.21 9.12
CA SER A 756 19.48 -12.31 7.67
C SER A 756 19.29 -13.76 7.21
N THR A 757 18.66 -13.96 6.06
CA THR A 757 18.28 -15.30 5.54
C THR A 757 18.48 -15.39 4.03
N ASP A 758 18.52 -16.62 3.51
CA ASP A 758 18.54 -16.91 2.08
C ASP A 758 17.28 -17.73 1.72
N PRO A 759 16.52 -17.35 0.68
CA PRO A 759 15.28 -18.03 0.32
C PRO A 759 15.48 -19.43 -0.30
N ASP A 760 16.65 -19.69 -0.90
CA ASP A 760 17.00 -20.99 -1.50
C ASP A 760 17.80 -21.88 -0.53
N GLY A 761 18.17 -21.35 0.64
CA GLY A 761 18.95 -22.02 1.68
C GLY A 761 20.46 -21.97 1.47
N ASN A 762 20.96 -21.08 0.61
CA ASN A 762 22.39 -20.89 0.40
C ASN A 762 23.09 -20.38 1.68
N ALA A 763 24.40 -20.63 1.78
CA ALA A 763 25.23 -20.01 2.81
C ALA A 763 25.43 -18.51 2.53
N LEU A 764 25.46 -17.70 3.59
CA LEU A 764 25.58 -16.25 3.51
C LEU A 764 26.99 -15.76 3.88
N THR A 765 27.49 -14.81 3.11
CA THR A 765 28.72 -14.05 3.37
C THR A 765 28.34 -12.60 3.71
N TYR A 766 28.97 -12.06 4.74
CA TYR A 766 28.72 -10.72 5.28
C TYR A 766 29.91 -9.82 4.96
N GLU A 767 29.66 -8.56 4.65
CA GLU A 767 30.68 -7.53 4.51
C GLU A 767 30.14 -6.20 5.05
N TRP A 768 30.81 -5.64 6.07
CA TRP A 768 30.51 -4.32 6.62
C TRP A 768 31.47 -3.27 6.05
N ILE A 769 30.95 -2.43 5.16
CA ILE A 769 31.72 -1.44 4.39
C ILE A 769 31.46 -0.05 5.00
N TYR A 770 32.51 0.66 5.44
CA TYR A 770 32.40 2.09 5.68
C TYR A 770 32.27 2.81 4.33
N TYR A 771 31.10 3.41 4.07
CA TYR A 771 30.86 4.22 2.89
C TYR A 771 30.95 5.69 3.32
N GLY A 772 32.14 6.27 3.19
CA GLY A 772 32.47 7.55 3.82
C GLY A 772 31.91 8.75 3.08
N GLU A 773 31.84 8.66 1.76
CA GLU A 773 31.54 9.77 0.84
C GLU A 773 30.12 10.38 1.01
N PRO A 774 29.07 9.61 1.34
CA PRO A 774 27.76 10.15 1.77
C PRO A 774 27.75 10.87 3.13
N GLY A 775 28.77 10.65 3.97
CA GLY A 775 28.81 11.15 5.34
C GLY A 775 29.35 12.58 5.46
N THR A 776 28.87 13.33 6.44
CA THR A 776 29.50 14.62 6.80
C THR A 776 30.79 14.45 7.62
N PHE A 777 31.13 13.21 8.01
CA PHE A 777 32.43 12.80 8.54
C PHE A 777 33.10 11.79 7.61
N VAL A 778 34.17 12.23 6.95
CA VAL A 778 34.97 11.43 6.00
C VAL A 778 36.33 11.09 6.62
N ILE A 779 36.63 9.80 6.75
CA ILE A 779 37.98 9.31 7.05
C ILE A 779 38.69 9.07 5.71
N ALA A 780 39.83 9.74 5.49
CA ALA A 780 40.60 9.56 4.26
C ALA A 780 41.23 8.15 4.24
N THR A 781 40.78 7.30 3.32
CA THR A 781 41.24 5.90 3.18
C THR A 781 42.64 5.81 2.59
N ALA A 782 42.92 6.49 1.47
CA ALA A 782 44.23 6.43 0.81
C ALA A 782 45.30 7.40 1.37
N ARG A 783 44.93 8.59 1.89
CA ARG A 783 45.91 9.65 2.24
C ARG A 783 46.57 9.54 3.62
N THR A 784 45.94 8.87 4.59
CA THR A 784 46.45 8.81 5.98
C THR A 784 46.84 7.40 6.43
N GLY A 785 46.52 6.36 5.64
CA GLY A 785 46.83 4.96 5.96
C GLY A 785 46.04 4.39 7.14
N ALA A 786 44.96 5.06 7.58
CA ALA A 786 44.14 4.66 8.71
C ALA A 786 42.64 4.62 8.33
N PRO A 787 42.19 3.62 7.55
CA PRO A 787 40.77 3.40 7.29
C PRO A 787 40.00 3.11 8.59
N LEU A 788 38.67 3.26 8.58
CA LEU A 788 37.84 2.83 9.71
C LEU A 788 38.00 1.32 9.90
N LYS A 789 38.65 0.91 11.00
CA LYS A 789 38.72 -0.50 11.36
C LYS A 789 37.38 -0.94 11.97
N ILE A 790 36.58 -1.61 11.15
CA ILE A 790 35.43 -2.39 11.62
C ILE A 790 35.97 -3.78 12.01
N GLU A 791 35.87 -4.11 13.28
CA GLU A 791 36.23 -5.42 13.83
C GLU A 791 35.14 -6.42 13.46
N ASP A 792 35.55 -7.64 13.09
CA ASP A 792 34.66 -8.71 12.63
C ASP A 792 33.78 -8.32 11.40
N ALA A 793 34.28 -7.41 10.55
CA ALA A 793 33.57 -6.89 9.37
C ALA A 793 33.09 -7.94 8.35
N ASN A 794 33.53 -9.20 8.46
CA ASN A 794 33.07 -10.33 7.64
C ASN A 794 32.12 -11.30 8.36
N ARG A 795 31.53 -10.87 9.49
CA ARG A 795 30.59 -11.64 10.32
C ARG A 795 29.22 -10.96 10.38
N SER A 796 28.21 -11.71 10.81
CA SER A 796 26.89 -11.16 11.13
C SER A 796 26.95 -10.08 12.21
N SER A 797 27.78 -10.29 13.25
CA SER A 797 28.00 -9.35 14.34
C SER A 797 29.40 -8.73 14.24
N ALA A 798 29.45 -7.42 14.05
CA ALA A 798 30.64 -6.60 13.86
C ALA A 798 30.60 -5.35 14.75
N TRP A 799 31.70 -4.61 14.89
CA TRP A 799 31.71 -3.38 15.70
C TRP A 799 32.87 -2.46 15.36
N PHE A 800 32.78 -1.20 15.77
CA PHE A 800 33.90 -0.25 15.72
C PHE A 800 33.85 0.73 16.90
N ILE A 801 34.93 1.47 17.11
CA ILE A 801 34.96 2.60 18.05
C ILE A 801 34.65 3.88 17.29
N ALA A 802 33.63 4.60 17.75
CA ALA A 802 33.19 5.87 17.20
C ALA A 802 34.37 6.88 17.11
N PRO A 803 34.71 7.37 15.90
CA PRO A 803 35.75 8.37 15.72
C PRO A 803 35.50 9.63 16.56
N LYS A 804 36.58 10.31 16.96
CA LYS A 804 36.48 11.58 17.69
C LYS A 804 35.98 12.69 16.78
N VAL A 805 34.94 13.40 17.20
CA VAL A 805 34.41 14.58 16.48
C VAL A 805 34.38 15.80 17.40
N THR A 806 34.54 16.99 16.83
CA THR A 806 34.46 18.28 17.57
C THR A 806 33.09 18.95 17.45
N ARG A 807 32.24 18.45 16.56
CA ARG A 807 30.84 18.86 16.32
C ARG A 807 30.05 17.65 15.84
N PRO A 808 28.71 17.64 15.94
CA PRO A 808 27.90 16.57 15.36
C PRO A 808 28.19 16.35 13.87
N ALA A 809 28.28 15.08 13.47
CA ALA A 809 28.54 14.66 12.10
C ALA A 809 27.95 13.26 11.82
N THR A 810 27.89 12.86 10.56
CA THR A 810 27.26 11.62 10.10
C THR A 810 28.26 10.70 9.39
N MET A 811 28.14 9.40 9.64
CA MET A 811 28.84 8.33 8.92
C MET A 811 27.82 7.33 8.37
N HIS A 812 28.13 6.72 7.22
CA HIS A 812 27.34 5.63 6.67
C HIS A 812 28.16 4.35 6.66
N VAL A 813 27.54 3.25 7.09
CA VAL A 813 28.08 1.89 6.99
C VAL A 813 27.07 1.04 6.24
N ILE A 814 27.55 0.26 5.28
CA ILE A 814 26.73 -0.63 4.45
C ILE A 814 27.03 -2.07 4.87
N LEU A 815 26.00 -2.81 5.25
CA LEU A 815 26.03 -4.26 5.16
C LEU A 815 25.85 -4.63 3.69
N ALA A 816 26.78 -5.35 3.09
CA ALA A 816 26.57 -6.14 1.89
C ALA A 816 26.47 -7.61 2.30
N LEU A 817 25.34 -8.22 2.00
CA LEU A 817 25.06 -9.63 2.26
C LEU A 817 24.98 -10.36 0.92
N THR A 818 25.87 -11.32 0.72
CA THR A 818 25.98 -12.08 -0.55
C THR A 818 25.80 -13.57 -0.29
N ASP A 819 24.94 -14.22 -1.07
CA ASP A 819 24.75 -15.67 -1.00
C ASP A 819 25.90 -16.47 -1.68
N GLN A 820 25.83 -17.80 -1.60
CA GLN A 820 26.73 -18.71 -2.32
C GLN A 820 26.03 -19.48 -3.46
N GLY A 821 24.90 -18.96 -3.94
CA GLY A 821 24.22 -19.45 -5.12
C GLY A 821 24.96 -19.10 -6.41
N MET A 822 24.37 -19.48 -7.55
CA MET A 822 24.99 -19.32 -8.88
C MET A 822 24.02 -18.66 -9.88
N PRO A 823 24.29 -17.41 -10.31
CA PRO A 823 25.36 -16.52 -9.84
C PRO A 823 25.07 -16.02 -8.40
N PRO A 824 26.10 -15.63 -7.61
CA PRO A 824 25.89 -15.20 -6.23
C PRO A 824 25.26 -13.81 -6.18
N LEU A 825 24.18 -13.64 -5.41
CA LEU A 825 23.40 -12.40 -5.36
C LEU A 825 23.62 -11.63 -4.07
N THR A 826 23.62 -10.29 -4.19
CA THR A 826 23.88 -9.38 -3.08
C THR A 826 22.66 -8.52 -2.77
N ARG A 827 22.33 -8.37 -1.48
CA ARG A 827 21.43 -7.34 -0.96
C ARG A 827 22.11 -6.57 0.17
N TYR A 828 21.59 -5.39 0.48
CA TYR A 828 22.25 -4.44 1.35
C TYR A 828 21.36 -3.97 2.49
N GLN A 829 21.98 -3.45 3.54
CA GLN A 829 21.34 -2.55 4.50
C GLN A 829 22.26 -1.37 4.79
N ARG A 830 21.70 -0.16 4.88
CA ARG A 830 22.44 1.06 5.19
C ARG A 830 22.20 1.47 6.63
N VAL A 831 23.28 1.62 7.39
CA VAL A 831 23.30 2.15 8.76
C VAL A 831 23.83 3.58 8.73
N ILE A 832 23.07 4.52 9.27
CA ILE A 832 23.44 5.93 9.39
C ILE A 832 23.75 6.21 10.86
N ILE A 833 25.00 6.57 11.17
CA ILE A 833 25.47 6.82 12.53
C ILE A 833 25.69 8.31 12.72
N THR A 834 25.00 8.92 13.67
CA THR A 834 25.24 10.30 14.12
C THR A 834 26.27 10.30 15.24
N LEU A 835 27.44 10.87 14.97
CA LEU A 835 28.51 11.06 15.96
C LEU A 835 28.30 12.35 16.74
N TYR A 836 28.52 12.29 18.05
CA TYR A 836 28.54 13.43 18.96
C TYR A 836 29.91 13.58 19.64
N PRO A 837 30.32 14.81 20.01
CA PRO A 837 31.58 15.05 20.72
C PRO A 837 31.77 14.22 21.99
#